data_AF-A0A1Y3AS34-F1
#
_entry.id   AF-A0A1Y3AS34-F1
#
_cell.length_a   1.000
_cell.length_b   1.000
_cell.length_c   1.000
_cell.angle_alpha   90.00
_cell.angle_beta   90.00
_cell.angle_gamma   90.00
#
_symmetry.space_group_name_H-M   'P 1'
#
loop_
_entity.id
_entity.type
_entity.pdbx_description
1 polymer ?
#
loop_
_entity_poly.entity_id
_entity_poly.type
_entity_poly.pdbx_seq_one_letter_code
_entity_poly.pdbx_strand_id
1 'polypeptide(L)'
;MEMTKLDHFTDITKTVCKSLLKQNHDCLDAANEDTTSPGANILSCLIERIEPDTEDYCKLFLQQMELIIFSDYRLINKFTKACEDRIVDLKCGRLDWQSSSAHSQTNTIHCLQKHIDRLPEQCQNEILRISELQSNDFHLDKPLYFACREDRERFCKTIESGNGRVYKCLMANVDEPDLSEECKDKLMQREQLIARDYKVSKSLAEACRHDIRIHECRENVKGRKEVRLSQILLCLENVHSKGLPLLSECQAEMLLHRRFLFENYQLTPDLVEACQNDIQQLCSNVEFGAKILHCLMKYAKAKRRRGDAHVRKKISANCQREVEQLLKEVNFAEDWRVDPVLQEACQTTVDNLCKHIRPGNGRILICLAEHIDSPGMAEECRESLNQMQYFVARNFELDSEIYEACHPDAVKYCHARRNWHQDLNGMDPERGPTVMACLYRYVYHIHHDKDEKQPIRIGKQCVHHIKRVMKQRASSVELLPFIEAPCMQDLAKFCSSVQVFDKGYEMSCLQENYQQLEPQCRNAIGNFTVAQSSNFELNYPLLKSCLSIVRELCSSEYMNDNDDNIDNDSSLTHRSTSNNNKVIECLIRHKNHHQVKSNQQCHVAIEHFQIINGKDFRFDQKFKQACKTDIKNNCDNLRTKYDVVNCLS
;
A
#
# COMPACT_ATOMS: atom_id res chain seq x y z
N MET A 1 3.33 -41.82 27.24
CA MET A 1 1.90 -41.99 26.88
C MET A 1 1.00 -42.25 28.08
N GLU A 2 1.44 -42.97 29.12
CA GLU A 2 0.66 -43.11 30.38
C GLU A 2 0.83 -41.93 31.36
N MET A 3 1.88 -41.12 31.21
CA MET A 3 2.20 -40.07 32.19
C MET A 3 1.10 -39.01 32.37
N THR A 4 0.43 -38.56 31.30
CA THR A 4 -0.57 -37.48 31.35
C THR A 4 -2.01 -37.96 31.62
N LYS A 5 -2.20 -39.28 31.74
CA LYS A 5 -3.47 -39.91 32.15
C LYS A 5 -3.55 -40.18 33.66
N LEU A 6 -2.46 -39.97 34.39
CA LEU A 6 -2.37 -40.23 35.82
C LEU A 6 -2.95 -39.05 36.62
N ASP A 7 -3.81 -39.36 37.59
CA ASP A 7 -4.38 -38.41 38.57
C ASP A 7 -3.32 -37.52 39.25
N HIS A 8 -2.08 -38.01 39.30
CA HIS A 8 -0.93 -37.31 39.84
C HIS A 8 -0.67 -35.94 39.20
N PHE A 9 -0.83 -35.77 37.88
CA PHE A 9 -0.65 -34.46 37.24
C PHE A 9 -1.71 -33.45 37.66
N THR A 10 -2.95 -33.92 37.80
CA THR A 10 -4.07 -33.11 38.27
C THR A 10 -3.81 -32.61 39.69
N ASP A 11 -3.29 -33.47 40.56
CA ASP A 11 -2.99 -33.14 41.95
C ASP A 11 -1.78 -32.21 42.10
N ILE A 12 -0.72 -32.43 41.32
CA ILE A 12 0.43 -31.52 41.27
C ILE A 12 -0.04 -30.15 40.79
N THR A 13 -0.83 -30.09 39.70
CA THR A 13 -1.32 -28.83 39.15
C THR A 13 -2.19 -28.08 40.15
N LYS A 14 -3.08 -28.79 40.87
CA LYS A 14 -3.90 -28.22 41.95
C LYS A 14 -3.08 -27.68 43.13
N THR A 15 -1.92 -28.29 43.37
CA THR A 15 -1.03 -27.91 44.48
C THR A 15 -0.15 -26.72 44.09
N VAL A 16 0.50 -26.80 42.93
CA VAL A 16 1.49 -25.84 42.45
C VAL A 16 0.83 -24.57 41.92
N CYS A 17 -0.31 -24.68 41.21
CA CYS A 17 -1.00 -23.55 40.59
C CYS A 17 -2.28 -23.13 41.35
N LYS A 18 -2.30 -23.30 42.67
CA LYS A 18 -3.49 -23.14 43.51
C LYS A 18 -4.15 -21.76 43.41
N SER A 19 -3.38 -20.68 43.38
CA SER A 19 -3.89 -19.30 43.28
C SER A 19 -4.50 -19.04 41.90
N LEU A 20 -3.79 -19.40 40.83
CA LEU A 20 -4.26 -19.27 39.45
C LEU A 20 -5.54 -20.08 39.21
N LEU A 21 -5.63 -21.29 39.77
CA LEU A 21 -6.83 -22.13 39.73
C LEU A 21 -8.02 -21.53 40.48
N LYS A 22 -7.81 -20.83 41.60
CA LYS A 22 -8.88 -20.14 42.33
C LYS A 22 -9.43 -18.95 41.55
N GLN A 23 -8.59 -18.26 40.79
CA GLN A 23 -9.02 -17.15 39.94
C GLN A 23 -9.78 -17.66 38.70
N ASN A 24 -9.55 -18.91 38.31
CA ASN A 24 -9.99 -19.51 37.05
C ASN A 24 -10.70 -20.85 37.30
N HIS A 25 -11.77 -20.81 38.09
CA HIS A 25 -12.50 -22.01 38.52
C HIS A 25 -13.07 -22.83 37.36
N ASP A 26 -13.37 -22.19 36.22
CA ASP A 26 -13.85 -22.85 35.01
C ASP A 26 -12.80 -23.79 34.37
N CYS A 27 -11.52 -23.62 34.67
CA CYS A 27 -10.50 -24.60 34.30
C CYS A 27 -10.63 -25.93 35.04
N LEU A 28 -11.24 -25.96 36.24
CA LEU A 28 -11.59 -27.20 36.94
C LEU A 28 -12.81 -27.87 36.32
N ASP A 29 -13.76 -27.08 35.83
CA ASP A 29 -14.96 -27.61 35.18
C ASP A 29 -14.63 -28.26 33.83
N ALA A 30 -13.60 -27.78 33.12
CA ALA A 30 -13.06 -28.40 31.92
C ALA A 30 -12.51 -29.84 32.14
N ALA A 31 -12.22 -30.23 33.39
CA ALA A 31 -11.86 -31.61 33.73
C ALA A 31 -13.09 -32.51 33.97
N ASN A 32 -14.26 -31.93 34.26
CA ASN A 32 -15.49 -32.68 34.54
C ASN A 32 -16.26 -33.06 33.26
N GLU A 33 -15.98 -32.41 32.13
CA GLU A 33 -16.62 -32.70 30.83
C GLU A 33 -16.07 -33.96 30.14
N ASP A 34 -14.88 -34.47 30.54
CA ASP A 34 -14.34 -35.70 29.97
C ASP A 34 -13.25 -36.39 30.84
N THR A 35 -13.43 -37.68 31.10
CA THR A 35 -12.64 -38.46 32.07
C THR A 35 -11.33 -39.05 31.52
N THR A 36 -11.08 -38.93 30.22
CA THR A 36 -9.94 -39.57 29.54
C THR A 36 -8.59 -38.90 29.78
N SER A 37 -8.55 -37.58 30.06
CA SER A 37 -7.31 -36.84 30.34
C SER A 37 -7.54 -35.50 31.08
N PRO A 38 -8.15 -35.53 32.29
CA PRO A 38 -8.55 -34.32 33.03
C PRO A 38 -7.37 -33.38 33.36
N GLY A 39 -6.19 -33.93 33.68
CA GLY A 39 -5.00 -33.14 33.99
C GLY A 39 -4.50 -32.31 32.81
N ALA A 40 -4.58 -32.84 31.58
CA ALA A 40 -4.16 -32.12 30.37
C ALA A 40 -5.11 -30.97 30.02
N ASN A 41 -6.43 -31.15 30.23
CA ASN A 41 -7.41 -30.09 30.03
C ASN A 41 -7.21 -28.93 31.01
N ILE A 42 -6.95 -29.22 32.29
CA ILE A 42 -6.63 -28.20 33.30
C ILE A 42 -5.36 -27.46 32.91
N LEU A 43 -4.29 -28.19 32.57
CA LEU A 43 -3.01 -27.58 32.19
C LEU A 43 -3.15 -26.69 30.96
N SER A 44 -3.83 -27.18 29.90
CA SER A 44 -4.11 -26.38 28.70
C SER A 44 -4.88 -25.10 29.04
N CYS A 45 -5.92 -25.19 29.87
CA CYS A 45 -6.68 -24.02 30.32
C CYS A 45 -5.86 -23.03 31.16
N LEU A 46 -4.94 -23.52 32.00
CA LEU A 46 -4.11 -22.68 32.85
C LEU A 46 -2.97 -22.01 32.09
N ILE A 47 -2.37 -22.70 31.11
CA ILE A 47 -1.35 -22.12 30.21
C ILE A 47 -1.92 -20.88 29.50
N GLU A 48 -3.20 -20.92 29.12
CA GLU A 48 -3.90 -19.80 28.49
C GLU A 48 -4.07 -18.56 29.38
N ARG A 49 -3.88 -18.71 30.70
CA ARG A 49 -4.14 -17.66 31.70
C ARG A 49 -2.90 -17.24 32.48
N ILE A 50 -1.73 -17.59 31.97
CA ILE A 50 -0.48 -17.11 32.53
C ILE A 50 -0.41 -15.59 32.32
N GLU A 51 -0.51 -14.85 33.42
CA GLU A 51 -0.32 -13.40 33.48
C GLU A 51 1.06 -13.05 34.05
N PRO A 52 1.58 -11.82 33.84
CA PRO A 52 2.89 -11.41 34.35
C PRO A 52 3.06 -11.57 35.87
N ASP A 53 1.97 -11.50 36.63
CA ASP A 53 1.87 -11.63 38.08
C ASP A 53 1.58 -13.07 38.56
N THR A 54 1.52 -14.05 37.65
CA THR A 54 1.40 -15.47 38.00
C THR A 54 2.62 -15.92 38.81
N GLU A 55 2.39 -16.66 39.90
CA GLU A 55 3.45 -17.16 40.79
C GLU A 55 4.56 -17.88 40.03
N ASP A 56 5.83 -17.54 40.32
CA ASP A 56 7.00 -18.03 39.58
C ASP A 56 7.08 -19.56 39.51
N TYR A 57 6.75 -20.27 40.60
CA TYR A 57 6.75 -21.73 40.63
C TYR A 57 5.65 -22.34 39.74
N CYS A 58 4.45 -21.76 39.74
CA CYS A 58 3.37 -22.19 38.85
C CYS A 58 3.71 -21.89 37.39
N LYS A 59 4.23 -20.69 37.12
CA LYS A 59 4.67 -20.28 35.78
C LYS A 59 5.73 -21.22 35.22
N LEU A 60 6.77 -21.52 36.01
CA LEU A 60 7.84 -22.43 35.58
C LEU A 60 7.35 -23.86 35.38
N PHE A 61 6.44 -24.34 36.25
CA PHE A 61 5.79 -25.64 36.08
C PHE A 61 4.97 -25.69 34.79
N LEU A 62 4.11 -24.70 34.54
CA LEU A 62 3.29 -24.65 33.32
C LEU A 62 4.16 -24.57 32.06
N GLN A 63 5.22 -23.76 32.05
CA GLN A 63 6.18 -23.69 30.94
C GLN A 63 6.87 -25.03 30.65
N GLN A 64 7.21 -25.81 31.69
CA GLN A 64 7.74 -27.16 31.49
C GLN A 64 6.67 -28.12 30.93
N MET A 65 5.42 -27.94 31.32
CA MET A 65 4.30 -28.75 30.84
C MET A 65 3.89 -28.44 29.40
N GLU A 66 4.05 -27.19 28.94
CA GLU A 66 3.81 -26.79 27.55
C GLU A 66 4.55 -27.71 26.56
N LEU A 67 5.83 -28.00 26.82
CA LEU A 67 6.64 -28.87 25.96
C LEU A 67 6.07 -30.30 25.83
N ILE A 68 5.45 -30.80 26.89
CA ILE A 68 4.85 -32.14 26.92
C ILE A 68 3.51 -32.11 26.19
N ILE A 69 2.65 -31.13 26.49
CA ILE A 69 1.30 -31.01 25.93
C ILE A 69 1.35 -30.76 24.42
N PHE A 70 2.18 -29.81 23.96
CA PHE A 70 2.30 -29.51 22.53
C PHE A 70 3.11 -30.54 21.75
N SER A 71 3.66 -31.55 22.41
CA SER A 71 4.25 -32.73 21.74
C SER A 71 3.24 -33.85 21.46
N ASP A 72 2.09 -33.86 22.14
CA ASP A 72 1.02 -34.87 21.98
C ASP A 72 -0.35 -34.19 21.98
N TYR A 73 -0.82 -33.78 20.81
CA TYR A 73 -2.08 -33.05 20.67
C TYR A 73 -3.34 -33.85 21.05
N ARG A 74 -3.24 -35.16 21.29
CA ARG A 74 -4.38 -35.92 21.85
C ARG A 74 -4.66 -35.54 23.29
N LEU A 75 -3.69 -34.92 23.95
CA LEU A 75 -3.86 -34.31 25.26
C LEU A 75 -4.62 -32.98 25.18
N ILE A 76 -4.88 -32.48 23.97
CA ILE A 76 -5.75 -31.34 23.70
C ILE A 76 -7.09 -31.91 23.23
N ASN A 77 -7.93 -32.28 24.20
CA ASN A 77 -9.17 -33.00 23.93
C ASN A 77 -10.12 -32.22 23.01
N LYS A 78 -10.21 -30.89 23.20
CA LYS A 78 -11.04 -30.00 22.37
C LYS A 78 -10.66 -30.10 20.89
N PHE A 79 -9.36 -30.06 20.57
CA PHE A 79 -8.85 -30.25 19.22
C PHE A 79 -9.20 -31.63 18.67
N THR A 80 -8.96 -32.69 19.45
CA THR A 80 -9.22 -34.06 18.99
C THR A 80 -10.69 -34.24 18.63
N LYS A 81 -11.61 -33.83 19.52
CA LYS A 81 -13.06 -33.88 19.27
C LYS A 81 -13.50 -33.04 18.08
N ALA A 82 -12.96 -31.83 17.94
CA ALA A 82 -13.36 -30.92 16.87
C ALA A 82 -12.85 -31.39 15.48
N CYS A 83 -11.71 -32.07 15.43
CA CYS A 83 -11.01 -32.40 14.19
C CYS A 83 -11.03 -33.90 13.83
N GLU A 84 -11.54 -34.80 14.68
CA GLU A 84 -11.48 -36.26 14.51
C GLU A 84 -11.94 -36.72 13.12
N ASP A 85 -13.14 -36.30 12.69
CA ASP A 85 -13.69 -36.65 11.39
C ASP A 85 -12.77 -36.21 10.24
N ARG A 86 -12.19 -35.01 10.34
CA ARG A 86 -11.29 -34.47 9.30
C ARG A 86 -9.94 -35.16 9.31
N ILE A 87 -9.43 -35.58 10.47
CA ILE A 87 -8.18 -36.32 10.60
C ILE A 87 -8.29 -37.65 9.85
N VAL A 88 -9.43 -38.35 9.98
CA VAL A 88 -9.70 -39.60 9.28
C VAL A 88 -9.89 -39.35 7.78
N ASP A 89 -10.78 -38.42 7.41
CA ASP A 89 -11.15 -38.16 6.01
C ASP A 89 -9.98 -37.67 5.16
N LEU A 90 -9.18 -36.75 5.69
CA LEU A 90 -8.00 -36.21 5.01
C LEU A 90 -6.77 -37.10 5.18
N LYS A 91 -6.90 -38.21 5.91
CA LYS A 91 -5.80 -39.14 6.23
C LYS A 91 -4.60 -38.41 6.87
N CYS A 92 -4.89 -37.43 7.73
CA CYS A 92 -3.89 -36.69 8.48
C CYS A 92 -3.40 -37.45 9.73
N GLY A 93 -3.98 -38.60 10.08
CA GLY A 93 -3.52 -39.52 11.13
C GLY A 93 -2.63 -40.67 10.61
N ARG A 94 -1.82 -41.31 11.48
CA ARG A 94 -0.78 -42.28 11.09
C ARG A 94 -1.31 -43.54 10.38
N LEU A 95 -0.67 -43.87 9.25
CA LEU A 95 -0.32 -45.26 8.91
C LEU A 95 0.70 -45.75 9.96
N ASP A 96 0.35 -46.81 10.67
CA ASP A 96 1.13 -47.55 11.69
C ASP A 96 1.01 -47.10 13.17
N TRP A 97 0.06 -47.73 13.87
CA TRP A 97 -0.22 -47.62 15.30
C TRP A 97 0.83 -48.28 16.20
N GLN A 98 1.83 -48.98 15.65
CA GLN A 98 2.88 -49.67 16.42
C GLN A 98 4.14 -48.84 16.62
N SER A 99 4.30 -47.71 15.91
CA SER A 99 5.50 -46.87 16.06
C SER A 99 5.37 -45.89 17.23
N SER A 100 6.22 -46.08 18.24
CA SER A 100 6.37 -45.25 19.45
C SER A 100 6.99 -43.87 19.20
N SER A 101 7.18 -43.45 17.95
CA SER A 101 7.86 -42.18 17.67
C SER A 101 6.88 -41.01 17.83
N ALA A 102 7.17 -40.06 18.72
CA ALA A 102 6.39 -38.85 18.94
C ALA A 102 6.18 -37.98 17.68
N HIS A 103 6.90 -38.29 16.59
CA HIS A 103 7.07 -37.42 15.41
C HIS A 103 5.90 -37.44 14.41
N SER A 104 4.92 -38.37 14.45
CA SER A 104 3.78 -38.27 13.51
C SER A 104 2.63 -37.42 13.99
N GLN A 105 2.49 -37.24 15.29
CA GLN A 105 1.34 -36.50 15.83
C GLN A 105 1.50 -35.02 15.48
N THR A 106 2.75 -34.56 15.52
CA THR A 106 3.23 -33.32 14.92
C THR A 106 2.81 -33.13 13.46
N ASN A 107 2.79 -34.20 12.66
CA ASN A 107 2.38 -34.15 11.26
C ASN A 107 0.86 -34.04 11.08
N THR A 108 0.06 -34.46 12.06
CA THR A 108 -1.40 -34.37 11.97
C THR A 108 -1.89 -32.93 11.94
N ILE A 109 -1.44 -32.09 12.89
CA ILE A 109 -1.80 -30.67 12.87
C ILE A 109 -1.27 -29.99 11.63
N HIS A 110 -0.01 -30.27 11.28
CA HIS A 110 0.59 -29.72 10.07
C HIS A 110 -0.20 -30.08 8.79
N CYS A 111 -0.69 -31.32 8.68
CA CYS A 111 -1.55 -31.76 7.58
C CYS A 111 -2.90 -31.03 7.58
N LEU A 112 -3.54 -30.88 8.74
CA LEU A 112 -4.80 -30.15 8.85
C LEU A 112 -4.63 -28.67 8.51
N GLN A 113 -3.53 -28.02 8.95
CA GLN A 113 -3.21 -26.63 8.62
C GLN A 113 -3.14 -26.40 7.10
N LYS A 114 -2.59 -27.34 6.32
CA LYS A 114 -2.59 -27.26 4.84
C LYS A 114 -3.98 -27.29 4.21
N HIS A 115 -4.97 -27.81 4.93
CA HIS A 115 -6.35 -27.92 4.46
C HIS A 115 -7.31 -27.03 5.23
N ILE A 116 -6.81 -26.03 5.96
CA ILE A 116 -7.58 -25.25 6.92
C ILE A 116 -8.88 -24.68 6.33
N ASP A 117 -8.87 -24.21 5.07
CA ASP A 117 -10.06 -23.69 4.36
C ASP A 117 -11.20 -24.70 4.20
N ARG A 118 -10.91 -26.00 4.22
CA ARG A 118 -11.87 -27.09 4.02
C ARG A 118 -12.34 -27.71 5.34
N LEU A 119 -11.84 -27.22 6.48
CA LEU A 119 -12.18 -27.73 7.80
C LEU A 119 -13.44 -27.05 8.35
N PRO A 120 -14.22 -27.73 9.22
CA PRO A 120 -15.30 -27.09 9.97
C PRO A 120 -14.76 -25.97 10.86
N GLU A 121 -15.55 -24.91 11.07
CA GLU A 121 -15.19 -23.73 11.88
C GLU A 121 -14.68 -24.12 13.27
N GLN A 122 -15.26 -25.15 13.91
CA GLN A 122 -14.80 -25.64 15.21
C GLN A 122 -13.37 -26.18 15.15
N CYS A 123 -13.03 -26.96 14.12
CA CYS A 123 -11.68 -27.50 13.95
C CYS A 123 -10.67 -26.40 13.56
N GLN A 124 -11.07 -25.44 12.70
CA GLN A 124 -10.26 -24.28 12.36
C GLN A 124 -9.86 -23.48 13.61
N ASN A 125 -10.84 -23.17 14.47
CA ASN A 125 -10.62 -22.46 15.72
C ASN A 125 -9.62 -23.18 16.65
N GLU A 126 -9.75 -24.50 16.80
CA GLU A 126 -8.82 -25.27 17.65
C GLU A 126 -7.40 -25.30 17.05
N ILE A 127 -7.26 -25.38 15.72
CA ILE A 127 -5.95 -25.30 15.06
C ILE A 127 -5.31 -23.92 15.26
N LEU A 128 -6.07 -22.84 15.08
CA LEU A 128 -5.60 -21.47 15.31
C LEU A 128 -5.23 -21.25 16.78
N ARG A 129 -6.03 -21.80 17.72
CA ARG A 129 -5.75 -21.75 19.16
C ARG A 129 -4.44 -22.45 19.51
N ILE A 130 -4.21 -23.66 18.98
CA ILE A 130 -2.93 -24.34 19.18
C ILE A 130 -1.78 -23.54 18.58
N SER A 131 -1.97 -22.97 17.40
CA SER A 131 -0.94 -22.16 16.72
C SER A 131 -0.60 -20.87 17.48
N GLU A 132 -1.59 -20.26 18.14
CA GLU A 132 -1.43 -19.15 19.11
C GLU A 132 -0.60 -19.61 20.31
N LEU A 133 -0.91 -20.75 20.93
CA LEU A 133 -0.18 -21.22 22.11
C LEU A 133 1.28 -21.57 21.79
N GLN A 134 1.52 -22.13 20.61
CA GLN A 134 2.87 -22.45 20.13
C GLN A 134 3.68 -21.21 19.72
N SER A 135 3.03 -20.07 19.53
CA SER A 135 3.68 -18.85 19.03
C SER A 135 4.71 -18.24 19.97
N ASN A 136 4.65 -18.59 21.26
CA ASN A 136 5.54 -18.03 22.26
C ASN A 136 7.00 -18.46 22.04
N ASP A 137 7.24 -19.74 21.80
CA ASP A 137 8.58 -20.29 21.62
C ASP A 137 8.58 -21.29 20.47
N PHE A 138 9.53 -21.13 19.54
CA PHE A 138 9.65 -21.99 18.37
C PHE A 138 9.84 -23.48 18.74
N HIS A 139 10.34 -23.79 19.95
CA HIS A 139 10.43 -25.16 20.46
C HIS A 139 9.06 -25.85 20.67
N LEU A 140 7.99 -25.07 20.84
CA LEU A 140 6.62 -25.55 21.02
C LEU A 140 5.99 -25.92 19.67
N ASP A 141 6.34 -25.21 18.62
CA ASP A 141 6.00 -25.51 17.23
C ASP A 141 6.97 -26.59 16.70
N LYS A 142 6.71 -27.86 17.04
CA LYS A 142 7.58 -28.99 16.66
C LYS A 142 7.88 -29.07 15.15
N PRO A 143 6.92 -28.92 14.23
CA PRO A 143 7.22 -28.89 12.79
C PRO A 143 8.23 -27.81 12.43
N LEU A 144 8.04 -26.58 12.95
CA LEU A 144 8.95 -25.47 12.72
C LEU A 144 10.32 -25.71 13.36
N TYR A 145 10.37 -26.17 14.61
CA TYR A 145 11.60 -26.49 15.32
C TYR A 145 12.47 -27.48 14.54
N PHE A 146 11.90 -28.59 14.07
CA PHE A 146 12.70 -29.60 13.36
C PHE A 146 13.23 -29.10 12.02
N ALA A 147 12.43 -28.32 11.29
CA ALA A 147 12.85 -27.74 10.02
C ALA A 147 13.91 -26.64 10.20
N CYS A 148 13.78 -25.81 11.24
CA CYS A 148 14.58 -24.60 11.39
C CYS A 148 15.69 -24.68 12.46
N ARG A 149 15.90 -25.79 13.16
CA ARG A 149 16.87 -25.86 14.28
C ARG A 149 18.32 -25.52 13.85
N GLU A 150 18.74 -25.97 12.68
CA GLU A 150 20.10 -25.73 12.18
C GLU A 150 20.24 -24.28 11.69
N ASP A 151 19.22 -23.79 10.99
CA ASP A 151 19.09 -22.39 10.59
C ASP A 151 19.10 -21.44 11.80
N ARG A 152 18.40 -21.82 12.89
CA ARG A 152 18.39 -21.05 14.15
C ARG A 152 19.81 -20.92 14.72
N GLU A 153 20.60 -21.99 14.71
CA GLU A 153 22.00 -21.92 15.17
C GLU A 153 22.90 -21.10 14.25
N ARG A 154 22.58 -21.05 12.96
CA ARG A 154 23.34 -20.29 11.97
C ARG A 154 23.04 -18.79 12.03
N PHE A 155 21.77 -18.42 12.01
CA PHE A 155 21.32 -17.02 11.87
C PHE A 155 20.93 -16.37 13.20
N CYS A 156 20.37 -17.15 14.13
CA CYS A 156 19.68 -16.64 15.32
C CYS A 156 20.29 -17.13 16.64
N LYS A 157 21.58 -17.48 16.63
CA LYS A 157 22.28 -18.10 17.77
C LYS A 157 22.15 -17.32 19.08
N THR A 158 22.30 -16.00 19.00
CA THR A 158 22.26 -15.07 20.14
C THR A 158 20.85 -14.67 20.55
N ILE A 159 19.83 -15.07 19.77
CA ILE A 159 18.44 -14.75 20.07
C ILE A 159 17.91 -15.75 21.08
N GLU A 160 17.50 -15.23 22.23
CA GLU A 160 16.81 -15.98 23.26
C GLU A 160 15.40 -16.40 22.80
N SER A 161 14.99 -17.61 23.20
CA SER A 161 13.63 -18.10 23.00
C SER A 161 12.59 -17.30 23.79
N GLY A 162 11.31 -17.45 23.41
CA GLY A 162 10.18 -16.74 24.03
C GLY A 162 9.75 -15.49 23.26
N ASN A 163 8.49 -15.10 23.45
CA ASN A 163 7.81 -13.95 22.82
C ASN A 163 7.93 -13.92 21.28
N GLY A 164 8.05 -15.08 20.63
CA GLY A 164 8.19 -15.18 19.17
C GLY A 164 9.51 -14.64 18.59
N ARG A 165 10.50 -14.30 19.44
CA ARG A 165 11.76 -13.65 19.00
C ARG A 165 12.55 -14.46 17.97
N VAL A 166 12.66 -15.77 18.18
CA VAL A 166 13.37 -16.68 17.26
C VAL A 166 12.65 -16.76 15.91
N TYR A 167 11.33 -16.87 15.91
CA TYR A 167 10.53 -16.86 14.68
C TYR A 167 10.74 -15.57 13.88
N LYS A 168 10.66 -14.42 14.56
CA LYS A 168 10.92 -13.10 13.96
C LYS A 168 12.32 -13.02 13.35
N CYS A 169 13.33 -13.55 14.01
CA CYS A 169 14.70 -13.59 13.49
C CYS A 169 14.82 -14.48 12.24
N LEU A 170 14.25 -15.70 12.27
CA LEU A 170 14.26 -16.61 11.13
C LEU A 170 13.54 -16.00 9.92
N MET A 171 12.37 -15.39 10.14
CA MET A 171 11.63 -14.67 9.09
C MET A 171 12.42 -13.51 8.50
N ALA A 172 13.17 -12.75 9.31
CA ALA A 172 14.00 -11.66 8.82
C ALA A 172 15.17 -12.13 7.93
N ASN A 173 15.49 -13.43 7.95
CA ASN A 173 16.52 -14.06 7.11
C ASN A 173 15.89 -15.01 6.08
N VAL A 174 14.59 -14.90 5.78
CA VAL A 174 13.88 -15.83 4.88
C VAL A 174 14.44 -15.83 3.45
N ASP A 175 14.94 -14.68 3.00
CA ASP A 175 15.52 -14.48 1.68
C ASP A 175 17.00 -14.85 1.60
N GLU A 176 17.64 -15.17 2.73
CA GLU A 176 19.03 -15.60 2.71
C GLU A 176 19.15 -16.93 1.94
N PRO A 177 20.08 -17.04 0.96
CA PRO A 177 20.22 -18.24 0.14
C PRO A 177 20.62 -19.47 0.96
N ASP A 178 21.18 -19.21 2.13
CA ASP A 178 21.70 -20.18 3.09
C ASP A 178 20.65 -20.72 4.06
N LEU A 179 19.42 -20.19 4.06
CA LEU A 179 18.30 -20.70 4.85
C LEU A 179 17.69 -21.94 4.16
N SER A 180 17.47 -23.01 4.92
CA SER A 180 16.94 -24.26 4.34
C SER A 180 15.52 -24.10 3.76
N GLU A 181 15.26 -24.78 2.64
CA GLU A 181 13.92 -24.78 2.02
C GLU A 181 12.85 -25.40 2.94
N GLU A 182 13.23 -26.40 3.75
CA GLU A 182 12.31 -26.96 4.75
C GLU A 182 11.90 -25.91 5.79
N CYS A 183 12.85 -25.08 6.25
CA CYS A 183 12.55 -24.00 7.18
C CYS A 183 11.68 -22.93 6.52
N LYS A 184 12.02 -22.48 5.30
CA LYS A 184 11.21 -21.52 4.52
C LYS A 184 9.75 -21.98 4.37
N ASP A 185 9.55 -23.26 4.03
CA ASP A 185 8.21 -23.84 3.90
C ASP A 185 7.41 -23.76 5.22
N LYS A 186 8.04 -24.04 6.36
CA LYS A 186 7.38 -23.97 7.68
C LYS A 186 7.11 -22.54 8.13
N LEU A 187 8.05 -21.63 7.89
CA LEU A 187 7.89 -20.21 8.13
C LEU A 187 6.71 -19.64 7.34
N MET A 188 6.61 -19.99 6.05
CA MET A 188 5.53 -19.56 5.17
C MET A 188 4.15 -20.09 5.60
N GLN A 189 4.07 -21.36 5.96
CA GLN A 189 2.83 -21.94 6.50
C GLN A 189 2.38 -21.25 7.79
N ARG A 190 3.33 -20.86 8.63
CA ARG A 190 3.04 -20.13 9.85
C ARG A 190 2.52 -18.72 9.55
N GLU A 191 3.12 -18.01 8.60
CA GLU A 191 2.61 -16.71 8.14
C GLU A 191 1.18 -16.81 7.57
N GLN A 192 0.83 -17.89 6.87
CA GLN A 192 -0.56 -18.12 6.41
C GLN A 192 -1.56 -18.21 7.56
N LEU A 193 -1.16 -18.79 8.70
CA LEU A 193 -1.99 -18.85 9.91
C LEU A 193 -2.06 -17.49 10.60
N ILE A 194 -0.96 -16.72 10.62
CA ILE A 194 -0.94 -15.35 11.14
C ILE A 194 -1.86 -14.43 10.34
N ALA A 195 -1.86 -14.54 9.00
CA ALA A 195 -2.75 -13.77 8.14
C ALA A 195 -4.24 -14.03 8.47
N ARG A 196 -4.58 -15.27 8.81
CA ARG A 196 -5.95 -15.70 9.20
C ARG A 196 -6.35 -15.21 10.58
N ASP A 197 -5.48 -15.36 11.56
CA ASP A 197 -5.68 -14.82 12.91
C ASP A 197 -4.37 -14.21 13.45
N TYR A 198 -4.39 -12.89 13.67
CA TYR A 198 -3.21 -12.16 14.13
C TYR A 198 -2.68 -12.65 15.48
N LYS A 199 -3.51 -13.31 16.31
CA LYS A 199 -3.09 -13.85 17.61
C LYS A 199 -2.04 -14.94 17.47
N VAL A 200 -1.94 -15.58 16.30
CA VAL A 200 -0.89 -16.56 16.00
C VAL A 200 0.50 -15.92 15.97
N SER A 201 0.58 -14.60 15.80
CA SER A 201 1.82 -13.82 15.99
C SER A 201 1.92 -13.33 17.44
N LYS A 202 2.75 -13.99 18.26
CA LYS A 202 2.97 -13.60 19.66
C LYS A 202 3.48 -12.17 19.78
N SER A 203 4.49 -11.83 18.98
CA SER A 203 5.17 -10.54 19.05
C SER A 203 4.21 -9.39 18.72
N LEU A 204 3.42 -9.53 17.64
CA LEU A 204 2.39 -8.55 17.28
C LEU A 204 1.28 -8.47 18.33
N ALA A 205 0.74 -9.61 18.74
CA ALA A 205 -0.38 -9.65 19.69
C ALA A 205 0.00 -9.02 21.03
N GLU A 206 1.25 -9.15 21.48
CA GLU A 206 1.77 -8.51 22.69
C GLU A 206 2.06 -7.02 22.49
N ALA A 207 2.80 -6.67 21.44
CA ALA A 207 3.20 -5.29 21.17
C ALA A 207 1.99 -4.38 20.95
N CYS A 208 0.99 -4.86 20.21
CA CYS A 208 -0.23 -4.12 19.90
C CYS A 208 -1.38 -4.35 20.90
N ARG A 209 -1.17 -5.12 21.98
CA ARG A 209 -2.24 -5.48 22.93
C ARG A 209 -2.97 -4.27 23.50
N HIS A 210 -2.20 -3.24 23.86
CA HIS A 210 -2.72 -2.02 24.46
C HIS A 210 -3.53 -1.22 23.44
N ASP A 211 -2.94 -0.96 22.27
CA ASP A 211 -3.55 -0.16 21.21
C ASP A 211 -4.82 -0.82 20.66
N ILE A 212 -4.82 -2.14 20.44
CA ILE A 212 -5.99 -2.90 20.01
C ILE A 212 -7.15 -2.79 21.01
N ARG A 213 -6.85 -2.75 22.32
CA ARG A 213 -7.85 -2.65 23.37
C ARG A 213 -8.42 -1.24 23.46
N ILE A 214 -7.57 -0.22 23.51
CA ILE A 214 -8.00 1.18 23.66
C ILE A 214 -8.78 1.67 22.45
N HIS A 215 -8.40 1.21 21.25
CA HIS A 215 -9.05 1.61 20.01
C HIS A 215 -10.10 0.62 19.50
N GLU A 216 -10.49 -0.35 20.32
CA GLU A 216 -11.66 -1.21 20.06
C GLU A 216 -11.59 -1.96 18.71
N CYS A 217 -10.38 -2.30 18.23
CA CYS A 217 -10.18 -2.93 16.92
C CYS A 217 -10.82 -4.33 16.76
N ARG A 218 -11.42 -4.86 17.83
CA ARG A 218 -12.14 -6.15 17.86
C ARG A 218 -13.68 -6.01 17.89
N GLU A 219 -14.25 -4.80 18.01
CA GLU A 219 -15.70 -4.64 18.25
C GLU A 219 -16.61 -5.07 17.09
N ASN A 220 -16.12 -4.96 15.85
CA ASN A 220 -16.89 -5.33 14.65
C ASN A 220 -17.07 -6.85 14.45
N VAL A 221 -16.61 -7.67 15.41
CA VAL A 221 -16.55 -9.14 15.31
C VAL A 221 -17.57 -9.83 16.22
N LYS A 222 -18.74 -9.20 16.44
CA LYS A 222 -19.83 -9.81 17.25
C LYS A 222 -20.27 -11.14 16.61
N GLY A 223 -19.72 -12.25 17.10
CA GLY A 223 -20.08 -13.62 16.72
C GLY A 223 -18.95 -14.47 16.12
N ARG A 224 -17.86 -13.89 15.61
CA ARG A 224 -16.70 -14.67 15.12
C ARG A 224 -15.56 -14.65 16.14
N LYS A 225 -14.89 -15.79 16.35
CA LYS A 225 -13.72 -15.88 17.25
C LYS A 225 -12.43 -15.42 16.58
N GLU A 226 -12.35 -15.56 15.26
CA GLU A 226 -11.20 -15.24 14.42
C GLU A 226 -11.16 -13.76 14.05
N VAL A 227 -9.96 -13.17 14.09
CA VAL A 227 -9.74 -11.78 13.67
C VAL A 227 -8.57 -11.74 12.70
N ARG A 228 -8.82 -11.42 11.44
CA ARG A 228 -7.77 -11.37 10.41
C ARG A 228 -6.69 -10.33 10.74
N LEU A 229 -5.45 -10.62 10.35
CA LEU A 229 -4.33 -9.68 10.48
C LEU A 229 -4.63 -8.36 9.77
N SER A 230 -5.11 -8.42 8.53
CA SER A 230 -5.44 -7.21 7.75
C SER A 230 -6.43 -6.30 8.45
N GLN A 231 -7.42 -6.86 9.17
CA GLN A 231 -8.38 -6.07 9.93
C GLN A 231 -7.73 -5.29 11.08
N ILE A 232 -6.80 -5.91 11.81
CA ILE A 232 -6.06 -5.23 12.88
C ILE A 232 -5.14 -4.16 12.31
N LEU A 233 -4.38 -4.48 11.25
CA LEU A 233 -3.48 -3.53 10.61
C LEU A 233 -4.22 -2.30 10.08
N LEU A 234 -5.37 -2.49 9.41
CA LEU A 234 -6.20 -1.40 8.89
C LEU A 234 -6.84 -0.56 10.01
N CYS A 235 -7.29 -1.20 11.09
CA CYS A 235 -7.86 -0.49 12.23
C CYS A 235 -6.84 0.43 12.90
N LEU A 236 -5.67 -0.13 13.25
CA LEU A 236 -4.60 0.62 13.89
C LEU A 236 -4.02 1.70 12.95
N GLU A 237 -3.99 1.45 11.65
CA GLU A 237 -3.62 2.49 10.69
C GLU A 237 -4.57 3.67 10.74
N ASN A 238 -5.87 3.43 10.69
CA ASN A 238 -6.87 4.49 10.78
C ASN A 238 -6.84 5.25 12.12
N VAL A 239 -6.32 4.63 13.18
CA VAL A 239 -6.02 5.33 14.44
C VAL A 239 -4.82 6.24 14.26
N HIS A 240 -3.72 5.70 13.72
CA HIS A 240 -2.49 6.45 13.48
C HIS A 240 -2.69 7.66 12.56
N SER A 241 -3.44 7.45 11.48
CA SER A 241 -3.84 8.45 10.49
C SER A 241 -4.60 9.63 11.12
N LYS A 242 -5.44 9.37 12.13
CA LYS A 242 -6.13 10.43 12.90
C LYS A 242 -5.21 11.21 13.84
N GLY A 243 -3.91 10.97 13.82
CA GLY A 243 -2.92 11.58 14.69
C GLY A 243 -2.96 11.05 16.12
N LEU A 244 -3.64 9.92 16.37
CA LEU A 244 -3.65 9.29 17.68
C LEU A 244 -2.37 8.45 17.87
N PRO A 245 -1.75 8.49 19.06
CA PRO A 245 -0.49 7.79 19.30
C PRO A 245 -0.71 6.28 19.36
N LEU A 246 0.19 5.54 18.70
CA LEU A 246 0.37 4.09 18.88
C LEU A 246 1.71 3.84 19.58
N LEU A 247 1.85 2.70 20.25
CA LEU A 247 3.13 2.29 20.82
C LEU A 247 4.16 2.03 19.72
N SER A 248 5.42 2.42 19.97
CA SER A 248 6.52 2.23 19.01
C SER A 248 6.75 0.76 18.65
N GLU A 249 6.59 -0.13 19.63
CA GLU A 249 6.71 -1.57 19.47
C GLU A 249 5.58 -2.10 18.58
N CYS A 250 4.35 -1.59 18.76
CA CYS A 250 3.23 -1.96 17.91
C CYS A 250 3.45 -1.49 16.46
N GLN A 251 3.89 -0.24 16.27
CA GLN A 251 4.23 0.28 14.94
C GLN A 251 5.31 -0.55 14.24
N ALA A 252 6.32 -1.00 14.99
CA ALA A 252 7.39 -1.85 14.45
C ALA A 252 6.88 -3.23 14.01
N GLU A 253 6.01 -3.87 14.82
CA GLU A 253 5.38 -5.14 14.44
C GLU A 253 4.39 -4.98 13.27
N MET A 254 3.65 -3.87 13.22
CA MET A 254 2.79 -3.54 12.07
C MET A 254 3.60 -3.42 10.78
N LEU A 255 4.73 -2.69 10.81
CA LEU A 255 5.61 -2.54 9.65
C LEU A 255 6.17 -3.89 9.19
N LEU A 256 6.60 -4.73 10.13
CA LEU A 256 7.13 -6.06 9.85
C LEU A 256 6.10 -6.96 9.18
N HIS A 257 4.88 -7.02 9.71
CA HIS A 257 3.82 -7.84 9.11
C HIS A 257 3.34 -7.30 7.76
N ARG A 258 3.34 -5.98 7.56
CA ARG A 258 3.07 -5.37 6.24
C ARG A 258 4.12 -5.78 5.21
N ARG A 259 5.39 -5.77 5.60
CA ARG A 259 6.49 -6.21 4.75
C ARG A 259 6.33 -7.68 4.37
N PHE A 260 6.00 -8.57 5.30
CA PHE A 260 5.77 -9.98 4.99
C PHE A 260 4.59 -10.20 4.03
N LEU A 261 3.47 -9.49 4.22
CA LEU A 261 2.34 -9.53 3.30
C LEU A 261 2.72 -9.04 1.88
N PHE A 262 3.57 -8.02 1.79
CA PHE A 262 4.03 -7.48 0.51
C PHE A 262 5.03 -8.41 -0.19
N GLU A 263 6.00 -8.94 0.55
CA GLU A 263 6.99 -9.90 0.07
C GLU A 263 6.33 -11.19 -0.41
N ASN A 264 5.36 -11.70 0.34
CA ASN A 264 4.80 -13.02 0.08
C ASN A 264 3.36 -12.90 -0.41
N TYR A 265 3.20 -12.71 -1.71
CA TYR A 265 1.87 -12.66 -2.37
C TYR A 265 1.00 -13.89 -2.10
N GLN A 266 1.61 -15.03 -1.75
CA GLN A 266 0.94 -16.27 -1.34
C GLN A 266 0.18 -16.17 0.00
N LEU A 267 0.45 -15.15 0.81
CA LEU A 267 -0.32 -14.85 2.02
C LEU A 267 -1.68 -14.23 1.74
N THR A 268 -1.95 -13.87 0.48
CA THR A 268 -3.20 -13.31 0.00
C THR A 268 -3.84 -14.29 -1.00
N PRO A 269 -4.69 -15.24 -0.54
CA PRO A 269 -5.26 -16.28 -1.39
C PRO A 269 -6.01 -15.73 -2.61
N ASP A 270 -6.75 -14.65 -2.42
CA ASP A 270 -7.51 -13.98 -3.48
C ASP A 270 -6.59 -13.48 -4.62
N LEU A 271 -5.42 -12.94 -4.26
CA LEU A 271 -4.39 -12.52 -5.20
C LEU A 271 -3.77 -13.71 -5.95
N VAL A 272 -3.49 -14.82 -5.25
CA VAL A 272 -2.96 -16.03 -5.88
C VAL A 272 -3.94 -16.57 -6.91
N GLU A 273 -5.22 -16.69 -6.55
CA GLU A 273 -6.28 -17.17 -7.43
C GLU A 273 -6.46 -16.26 -8.65
N ALA A 274 -6.53 -14.95 -8.43
CA ALA A 274 -6.76 -13.99 -9.50
C ALA A 274 -5.57 -13.86 -10.46
N CYS A 275 -4.34 -13.96 -9.96
CA CYS A 275 -3.11 -13.73 -10.74
C CYS A 275 -2.43 -15.00 -11.24
N GLN A 276 -2.88 -16.21 -10.90
CA GLN A 276 -2.19 -17.46 -11.23
C GLN A 276 -1.78 -17.56 -12.71
N ASN A 277 -2.71 -17.30 -13.62
CA ASN A 277 -2.46 -17.35 -15.06
C ASN A 277 -1.52 -16.23 -15.54
N ASP A 278 -1.66 -15.03 -14.97
CA ASP A 278 -0.83 -13.88 -15.31
C ASP A 278 0.62 -14.10 -14.88
N ILE A 279 0.83 -14.64 -13.67
CA ILE A 279 2.17 -15.02 -13.17
C ILE A 279 2.81 -16.05 -14.09
N GLN A 280 2.09 -17.11 -14.46
CA GLN A 280 2.62 -18.16 -15.34
C GLN A 280 2.98 -17.65 -16.74
N GLN A 281 2.19 -16.73 -17.29
CA GLN A 281 2.40 -16.23 -18.66
C GLN A 281 3.40 -15.09 -18.74
N LEU A 282 3.52 -14.26 -17.69
CA LEU A 282 4.25 -12.98 -17.75
C LEU A 282 5.48 -12.95 -16.81
N CYS A 283 5.46 -13.72 -15.72
CA CYS A 283 6.43 -13.66 -14.62
C CYS A 283 7.08 -15.01 -14.28
N SER A 284 7.08 -15.98 -15.20
CA SER A 284 7.59 -17.35 -14.95
C SER A 284 9.09 -17.45 -14.63
N ASN A 285 9.89 -16.47 -15.03
CA ASN A 285 11.34 -16.42 -14.80
C ASN A 285 11.75 -15.37 -13.75
N VAL A 286 10.84 -15.00 -12.86
CA VAL A 286 11.09 -14.01 -11.81
C VAL A 286 11.34 -14.75 -10.50
N GLU A 287 12.36 -14.30 -9.76
CA GLU A 287 12.64 -14.79 -8.42
C GLU A 287 11.42 -14.63 -7.51
N PHE A 288 11.28 -15.55 -6.55
CA PHE A 288 10.16 -15.58 -5.63
C PHE A 288 10.10 -14.32 -4.75
N GLY A 289 8.96 -14.08 -4.11
CA GLY A 289 8.77 -12.96 -3.18
C GLY A 289 8.32 -11.66 -3.84
N ALA A 290 8.76 -10.52 -3.30
CA ALA A 290 8.35 -9.17 -3.73
C ALA A 290 8.58 -8.91 -5.22
N LYS A 291 9.60 -9.55 -5.83
CA LYS A 291 9.92 -9.40 -7.25
C LYS A 291 8.77 -9.85 -8.17
N ILE A 292 7.98 -10.86 -7.79
CA ILE A 292 6.78 -11.27 -8.53
C ILE A 292 5.73 -10.15 -8.52
N LEU A 293 5.52 -9.51 -7.37
CA LEU A 293 4.60 -8.38 -7.25
C LEU A 293 5.05 -7.21 -8.15
N HIS A 294 6.34 -6.88 -8.15
CA HIS A 294 6.91 -5.88 -9.07
C HIS A 294 6.75 -6.27 -10.55
N CYS A 295 6.87 -7.55 -10.88
CA CYS A 295 6.59 -8.03 -12.22
C CYS A 295 5.12 -7.79 -12.61
N LEU A 296 4.16 -8.16 -11.75
CA LEU A 296 2.74 -7.90 -11.99
C LEU A 296 2.45 -6.40 -12.14
N MET A 297 3.00 -5.57 -11.25
CA MET A 297 2.88 -4.11 -11.30
C MET A 297 3.46 -3.52 -12.59
N LYS A 298 4.57 -4.07 -13.10
CA LYS A 298 5.16 -3.70 -14.38
C LYS A 298 4.24 -4.01 -15.56
N TYR A 299 3.53 -5.14 -15.52
CA TYR A 299 2.55 -5.56 -16.55
C TYR A 299 1.14 -4.99 -16.35
N ALA A 300 0.85 -4.33 -15.22
CA ALA A 300 -0.37 -3.52 -15.05
C ALA A 300 -0.39 -2.32 -16.01
N LYS A 301 0.78 -1.85 -16.45
CA LYS A 301 0.94 -0.71 -17.34
C LYS A 301 0.67 -1.09 -18.80
N ALA A 302 -0.25 -0.38 -19.46
CA ALA A 302 -0.49 -0.55 -20.90
C ALA A 302 0.66 0.08 -21.72
N LYS A 303 1.67 -0.71 -22.10
CA LYS A 303 2.72 -0.24 -23.03
C LYS A 303 2.33 -0.54 -24.48
N ARG A 304 2.16 0.50 -25.30
CA ARG A 304 2.08 0.40 -26.76
C ARG A 304 3.34 1.01 -27.40
N ARG A 305 4.00 0.30 -28.32
CA ARG A 305 5.03 0.89 -29.21
C ARG A 305 4.48 1.05 -30.63
N ARG A 306 5.12 1.95 -31.41
CA ARG A 306 4.83 2.10 -32.85
C ARG A 306 5.06 0.77 -33.56
N GLY A 307 4.04 0.28 -34.27
CA GLY A 307 4.15 -0.94 -35.08
C GLY A 307 3.77 -2.24 -34.37
N ASP A 308 3.39 -2.20 -33.09
CA ASP A 308 2.81 -3.38 -32.43
C ASP A 308 1.42 -3.66 -33.02
N ALA A 309 1.26 -4.80 -33.71
CA ALA A 309 -0.05 -5.25 -34.22
C ALA A 309 -1.04 -5.60 -33.08
N HIS A 310 -0.53 -5.82 -31.86
CA HIS A 310 -1.29 -6.19 -30.68
C HIS A 310 -0.79 -5.42 -29.44
N VAL A 311 -1.72 -5.05 -28.56
CA VAL A 311 -1.40 -4.52 -27.22
C VAL A 311 -0.54 -5.56 -26.49
N ARG A 312 0.60 -5.16 -25.90
CA ARG A 312 1.37 -6.05 -25.03
C ARG A 312 0.44 -6.62 -23.96
N LYS A 313 0.58 -7.91 -23.66
CA LYS A 313 -0.23 -8.58 -22.64
C LYS A 313 -0.15 -7.80 -21.33
N LYS A 314 -1.31 -7.31 -20.89
CA LYS A 314 -1.54 -6.75 -19.57
C LYS A 314 -1.96 -7.90 -18.65
N ILE A 315 -1.71 -7.78 -17.36
CA ILE A 315 -2.39 -8.62 -16.38
C ILE A 315 -3.91 -8.49 -16.51
N SER A 316 -4.64 -9.51 -16.12
CA SER A 316 -6.10 -9.50 -16.11
C SER A 316 -6.65 -8.41 -15.16
N ALA A 317 -7.86 -7.94 -15.43
CA ALA A 317 -8.52 -6.95 -14.57
C ALA A 317 -8.78 -7.49 -13.15
N ASN A 318 -8.99 -8.80 -13.00
CA ASN A 318 -9.10 -9.45 -11.69
C ASN A 318 -7.75 -9.41 -10.96
N CYS A 319 -6.66 -9.81 -11.62
CA CYS A 319 -5.33 -9.74 -11.01
C CYS A 319 -4.95 -8.31 -10.63
N GLN A 320 -5.22 -7.33 -11.48
CA GLN A 320 -4.95 -5.92 -11.16
C GLN A 320 -5.71 -5.44 -9.92
N ARG A 321 -6.99 -5.84 -9.76
CA ARG A 321 -7.79 -5.53 -8.56
C ARG A 321 -7.18 -6.08 -7.29
N GLU A 322 -6.76 -7.34 -7.31
CA GLU A 322 -6.17 -7.96 -6.13
C GLU A 322 -4.79 -7.39 -5.80
N VAL A 323 -4.00 -7.01 -6.81
CA VAL A 323 -2.74 -6.27 -6.59
C VAL A 323 -3.03 -4.93 -5.91
N GLU A 324 -4.03 -4.18 -6.39
CA GLU A 324 -4.45 -2.91 -5.78
C GLU A 324 -4.94 -3.10 -4.34
N GLN A 325 -5.68 -4.18 -4.08
CA GLN A 325 -6.17 -4.51 -2.75
C GLN A 325 -5.03 -4.85 -1.79
N LEU A 326 -4.05 -5.66 -2.20
CA LEU A 326 -2.86 -5.93 -1.40
C LEU A 326 -2.09 -4.64 -1.09
N LEU A 327 -1.84 -3.82 -2.10
CA LEU A 327 -1.15 -2.53 -1.93
C LEU A 327 -1.84 -1.62 -0.90
N LYS A 328 -3.17 -1.63 -0.88
CA LYS A 328 -3.98 -0.92 0.11
C LYS A 328 -3.83 -1.52 1.52
N GLU A 329 -3.82 -2.85 1.65
CA GLU A 329 -3.69 -3.53 2.94
C GLU A 329 -2.31 -3.32 3.58
N VAL A 330 -1.25 -3.36 2.77
CA VAL A 330 0.13 -3.20 3.26
C VAL A 330 0.52 -1.74 3.49
N ASN A 331 -0.30 -0.80 3.01
CA ASN A 331 -0.08 0.64 3.15
C ASN A 331 1.34 1.10 2.74
N PHE A 332 1.81 0.60 1.60
CA PHE A 332 3.19 0.82 1.13
C PHE A 332 3.54 2.30 0.90
N ALA A 333 2.53 3.15 0.65
CA ALA A 333 2.73 4.56 0.36
C ALA A 333 3.10 5.38 1.59
N GLU A 334 2.78 4.91 2.80
CA GLU A 334 3.17 5.57 4.04
C GLU A 334 4.62 5.30 4.43
N ASP A 335 5.08 4.09 4.14
CA ASP A 335 6.43 3.66 4.50
C ASP A 335 7.04 2.78 3.41
N TRP A 336 7.98 3.38 2.67
CA TRP A 336 8.72 2.70 1.60
C TRP A 336 9.46 1.42 2.05
N ARG A 337 9.71 1.25 3.35
CA ARG A 337 10.34 0.04 3.93
C ARG A 337 9.45 -1.20 3.89
N VAL A 338 8.16 -1.04 3.61
CA VAL A 338 7.24 -2.16 3.35
C VAL A 338 7.64 -2.90 2.07
N ASP A 339 8.18 -2.18 1.10
CA ASP A 339 8.63 -2.73 -0.18
C ASP A 339 10.17 -2.91 -0.16
N PRO A 340 10.69 -4.14 0.03
CA PRO A 340 12.13 -4.38 0.05
C PRO A 340 12.80 -4.14 -1.29
N VAL A 341 12.10 -4.32 -2.42
CA VAL A 341 12.66 -4.14 -3.77
C VAL A 341 12.85 -2.65 -4.04
N LEU A 342 11.88 -1.83 -3.68
CA LEU A 342 12.04 -0.38 -3.68
C LEU A 342 13.08 0.06 -2.66
N GLN A 343 13.12 -0.56 -1.48
CA GLN A 343 14.08 -0.21 -0.45
C GLN A 343 15.52 -0.38 -0.94
N GLU A 344 15.83 -1.57 -1.44
CA GLU A 344 17.14 -1.93 -2.00
C GLU A 344 17.52 -0.99 -3.16
N ALA A 345 16.61 -0.83 -4.13
CA ALA A 345 16.87 -0.04 -5.32
C ALA A 345 17.10 1.46 -5.00
N CYS A 346 16.37 2.01 -4.02
CA CYS A 346 16.38 3.43 -3.70
C CYS A 346 17.28 3.85 -2.55
N GLN A 347 17.86 2.92 -1.77
CA GLN A 347 18.64 3.25 -0.57
C GLN A 347 19.72 4.31 -0.83
N THR A 348 20.52 4.12 -1.88
CA THR A 348 21.58 5.07 -2.26
C THR A 348 21.04 6.44 -2.67
N THR A 349 19.87 6.48 -3.30
CA THR A 349 19.22 7.73 -3.69
C THR A 349 18.69 8.46 -2.44
N VAL A 350 18.08 7.72 -1.50
CA VAL A 350 17.60 8.27 -0.24
C VAL A 350 18.74 8.87 0.57
N ASP A 351 19.86 8.16 0.69
CA ASP A 351 21.02 8.61 1.48
C ASP A 351 21.68 9.89 0.92
N ASN A 352 21.59 10.11 -0.40
CA ASN A 352 22.20 11.24 -1.08
C ASN A 352 21.25 12.43 -1.28
N LEU A 353 20.01 12.17 -1.70
CA LEU A 353 19.04 13.21 -2.06
C LEU A 353 18.02 13.50 -0.96
N CYS A 354 17.67 12.50 -0.15
CA CYS A 354 16.61 12.58 0.86
C CYS A 354 17.12 12.47 2.31
N LYS A 355 18.42 12.64 2.55
CA LYS A 355 19.08 12.46 3.87
C LYS A 355 18.42 13.21 5.03
N HIS A 356 17.86 14.39 4.75
CA HIS A 356 17.26 15.27 5.76
C HIS A 356 15.76 14.99 6.01
N ILE A 357 15.16 14.09 5.23
CA ILE A 357 13.76 13.76 5.33
C ILE A 357 13.57 12.73 6.44
N ARG A 358 12.70 13.04 7.39
CA ARG A 358 12.32 12.09 8.43
C ARG A 358 11.36 11.04 7.86
N PRO A 359 11.58 9.74 8.08
CA PRO A 359 10.66 8.68 7.67
C PRO A 359 9.26 8.84 8.27
N GLY A 360 8.28 8.16 7.65
CA GLY A 360 6.86 8.22 7.99
C GLY A 360 6.07 9.24 7.16
N ASN A 361 4.75 9.07 7.12
CA ASN A 361 3.80 9.89 6.36
C ASN A 361 4.12 9.97 4.85
N GLY A 362 4.70 8.91 4.26
CA GLY A 362 5.08 8.87 2.86
C GLY A 362 6.18 9.86 2.43
N ARG A 363 6.78 10.62 3.36
CA ARG A 363 7.70 11.72 3.03
C ARG A 363 8.91 11.30 2.19
N ILE A 364 9.42 10.09 2.40
CA ILE A 364 10.52 9.55 1.60
C ILE A 364 10.08 9.31 0.16
N LEU A 365 8.90 8.72 -0.07
CA LEU A 365 8.36 8.53 -1.42
C LEU A 365 8.08 9.87 -2.12
N ILE A 366 7.61 10.87 -1.37
CA ILE A 366 7.40 12.24 -1.85
C ILE A 366 8.74 12.84 -2.32
N CYS A 367 9.79 12.74 -1.50
CA CYS A 367 11.13 13.22 -1.87
C CYS A 367 11.67 12.48 -3.11
N LEU A 368 11.56 11.15 -3.15
CA LEU A 368 11.98 10.36 -4.30
C LEU A 368 11.22 10.75 -5.58
N ALA A 369 9.91 11.01 -5.49
CA ALA A 369 9.10 11.47 -6.62
C ALA A 369 9.51 12.88 -7.11
N GLU A 370 9.89 13.78 -6.20
CA GLU A 370 10.39 15.13 -6.55
C GLU A 370 11.77 15.08 -7.23
N HIS A 371 12.56 14.06 -6.91
CA HIS A 371 13.89 13.84 -7.47
C HIS A 371 13.93 12.79 -8.59
N ILE A 372 12.79 12.39 -9.14
CA ILE A 372 12.70 11.29 -10.12
C ILE A 372 13.55 11.51 -11.39
N ASP A 373 13.73 12.77 -11.79
CA ASP A 373 14.54 13.19 -12.95
C ASP A 373 15.93 13.72 -12.55
N SER A 374 16.28 13.66 -11.27
CA SER A 374 17.58 14.07 -10.78
C SER A 374 18.67 13.16 -11.37
N PRO A 375 19.84 13.70 -11.77
CA PRO A 375 20.97 12.86 -12.18
C PRO A 375 21.45 11.91 -11.05
N GLY A 376 21.12 12.21 -9.79
CA GLY A 376 21.40 11.33 -8.65
C GLY A 376 20.39 10.19 -8.45
N MET A 377 19.35 10.08 -9.28
CA MET A 377 18.34 9.03 -9.19
C MET A 377 18.81 7.75 -9.90
N ALA A 378 19.02 6.68 -9.14
CA ALA A 378 19.35 5.36 -9.70
C ALA A 378 18.24 4.86 -10.66
N GLU A 379 18.61 4.22 -11.78
CA GLU A 379 17.63 3.76 -12.77
C GLU A 379 16.68 2.69 -12.20
N GLU A 380 17.21 1.76 -11.41
CA GLU A 380 16.43 0.73 -10.72
C GLU A 380 15.43 1.35 -9.73
N CYS A 381 15.88 2.33 -8.93
CA CYS A 381 15.00 3.09 -8.06
C CYS A 381 13.89 3.78 -8.87
N ARG A 382 14.25 4.38 -10.00
CA ARG A 382 13.30 5.06 -10.89
C ARG A 382 12.28 4.09 -11.47
N GLU A 383 12.68 2.88 -11.86
CA GLU A 383 11.75 1.87 -12.38
C GLU A 383 10.78 1.39 -11.29
N SER A 384 11.29 1.01 -10.11
CA SER A 384 10.47 0.54 -8.98
C SER A 384 9.54 1.63 -8.45
N LEU A 385 10.03 2.87 -8.29
CA LEU A 385 9.21 4.01 -7.87
C LEU A 385 8.10 4.28 -8.89
N ASN A 386 8.38 4.22 -10.19
CA ASN A 386 7.36 4.41 -11.21
C ASN A 386 6.29 3.32 -11.20
N GLN A 387 6.62 2.07 -10.82
CA GLN A 387 5.63 1.00 -10.67
C GLN A 387 4.65 1.35 -9.55
N MET A 388 5.16 1.86 -8.43
CA MET A 388 4.35 2.32 -7.30
C MET A 388 3.51 3.55 -7.63
N GLN A 389 4.13 4.57 -8.20
CA GLN A 389 3.45 5.81 -8.59
C GLN A 389 2.30 5.58 -9.58
N TYR A 390 2.35 4.51 -10.38
CA TYR A 390 1.23 4.14 -11.27
C TYR A 390 -0.05 3.83 -10.49
N PHE A 391 0.04 3.09 -9.37
CA PHE A 391 -1.11 2.73 -8.54
C PHE A 391 -1.58 3.91 -7.68
N VAL A 392 -0.65 4.61 -7.02
CA VAL A 392 -0.94 5.85 -6.27
C VAL A 392 -1.59 6.90 -7.17
N ALA A 393 -1.21 6.95 -8.46
CA ALA A 393 -1.80 7.88 -9.41
C ALA A 393 -3.29 7.63 -9.67
N ARG A 394 -3.73 6.38 -9.58
CA ARG A 394 -5.06 5.91 -9.97
C ARG A 394 -6.00 5.79 -8.79
N ASN A 395 -5.48 5.51 -7.60
CA ASN A 395 -6.28 5.42 -6.39
C ASN A 395 -5.76 6.41 -5.33
N PHE A 396 -6.52 7.48 -5.09
CA PHE A 396 -6.16 8.49 -4.09
C PHE A 396 -6.23 7.96 -2.64
N GLU A 397 -6.91 6.83 -2.40
CA GLU A 397 -6.91 6.15 -1.09
C GLU A 397 -5.55 5.53 -0.74
N LEU A 398 -4.67 5.35 -1.74
CA LEU A 398 -3.30 4.89 -1.52
C LEU A 398 -2.34 6.02 -1.12
N ASP A 399 -2.77 7.27 -1.02
CA ASP A 399 -1.95 8.39 -0.54
C ASP A 399 -2.64 8.96 0.69
N SER A 400 -2.15 8.65 1.91
CA SER A 400 -2.91 9.01 3.11
C SER A 400 -2.94 10.52 3.35
N GLU A 401 -1.90 11.26 2.94
CA GLU A 401 -1.92 12.72 3.03
C GLU A 401 -3.02 13.32 2.14
N ILE A 402 -3.11 12.89 0.88
CA ILE A 402 -4.20 13.33 -0.01
C ILE A 402 -5.53 12.86 0.55
N TYR A 403 -5.63 11.59 0.94
CA TYR A 403 -6.87 10.99 1.41
C TYR A 403 -7.40 11.79 2.60
N GLU A 404 -6.61 12.01 3.65
CA GLU A 404 -7.02 12.77 4.83
C GLU A 404 -7.40 14.21 4.51
N ALA A 405 -6.58 14.90 3.72
CA ALA A 405 -6.80 16.30 3.38
C ALA A 405 -8.03 16.50 2.51
N CYS A 406 -8.29 15.59 1.56
CA CYS A 406 -9.31 15.74 0.52
C CYS A 406 -10.57 14.90 0.71
N HIS A 407 -10.58 13.90 1.59
CA HIS A 407 -11.73 13.01 1.76
C HIS A 407 -13.05 13.73 2.05
N PRO A 408 -13.11 14.75 2.94
CA PRO A 408 -14.36 15.49 3.18
C PRO A 408 -14.91 16.16 1.91
N ASP A 409 -14.03 16.77 1.11
CA ASP A 409 -14.39 17.40 -0.16
C ASP A 409 -14.74 16.36 -1.23
N ALA A 410 -14.02 15.23 -1.25
CA ALA A 410 -14.26 14.12 -2.16
C ALA A 410 -15.63 13.48 -1.93
N VAL A 411 -16.04 13.27 -0.67
CA VAL A 411 -17.36 12.76 -0.32
C VAL A 411 -18.44 13.77 -0.72
N LYS A 412 -18.19 15.06 -0.46
CA LYS A 412 -19.16 16.13 -0.68
C LYS A 412 -19.39 16.46 -2.15
N TYR A 413 -18.32 16.54 -2.94
CA TYR A 413 -18.35 17.08 -4.30
C TYR A 413 -18.05 16.03 -5.38
N CYS A 414 -17.34 14.94 -5.05
CA CYS A 414 -16.91 13.93 -6.00
C CYS A 414 -17.51 12.55 -5.75
N HIS A 415 -18.53 12.46 -4.87
CA HIS A 415 -19.23 11.24 -4.50
C HIS A 415 -18.30 10.10 -4.03
N ALA A 416 -17.20 10.44 -3.35
CA ALA A 416 -16.37 9.43 -2.70
C ALA A 416 -17.14 8.75 -1.56
N ARG A 417 -16.71 7.53 -1.23
CA ARG A 417 -17.29 6.74 -0.13
C ARG A 417 -17.05 7.43 1.19
N ARG A 418 -17.97 7.32 2.17
CA ARG A 418 -17.76 7.91 3.50
C ARG A 418 -16.70 7.18 4.32
N ASN A 419 -16.66 5.84 4.23
CA ASN A 419 -15.70 4.99 4.92
C ASN A 419 -14.96 4.15 3.88
N TRP A 420 -13.64 4.30 3.77
CA TRP A 420 -12.82 3.61 2.78
C TRP A 420 -12.58 2.12 3.07
N HIS A 421 -12.76 1.71 4.34
CA HIS A 421 -12.43 0.38 4.87
C HIS A 421 -13.63 -0.58 4.98
N GLN A 422 -14.86 -0.11 4.76
CA GLN A 422 -16.07 -0.88 5.10
C GLN A 422 -16.74 -1.65 3.95
N ASP A 423 -16.18 -1.61 2.74
CA ASP A 423 -16.70 -2.41 1.61
C ASP A 423 -15.59 -2.77 0.62
N LEU A 424 -15.03 -3.97 0.78
CA LEU A 424 -13.99 -4.55 -0.08
C LEU A 424 -14.52 -4.91 -1.48
N ASN A 425 -15.83 -5.13 -1.62
CA ASN A 425 -16.44 -5.68 -2.84
C ASN A 425 -16.90 -4.67 -3.90
N GLY A 426 -16.52 -3.39 -3.80
CA GLY A 426 -17.17 -2.36 -4.62
C GLY A 426 -16.25 -1.34 -5.32
N MET A 427 -14.95 -1.60 -5.45
CA MET A 427 -14.11 -0.77 -6.31
C MET A 427 -13.76 -1.51 -7.59
N ASP A 428 -14.33 -1.04 -8.68
CA ASP A 428 -13.90 -1.34 -10.02
C ASP A 428 -12.79 -0.31 -10.38
N PRO A 429 -11.53 -0.73 -10.58
CA PRO A 429 -10.42 0.16 -10.96
C PRO A 429 -10.66 0.90 -12.28
N GLU A 430 -11.61 0.44 -13.10
CA GLU A 430 -12.02 1.10 -14.34
C GLU A 430 -13.26 2.00 -14.16
N ARG A 431 -14.00 1.91 -13.04
CA ARG A 431 -15.28 2.61 -12.84
C ARG A 431 -15.46 3.36 -11.51
N GLY A 432 -14.43 3.41 -10.65
CA GLY A 432 -14.45 4.27 -9.48
C GLY A 432 -14.63 5.75 -9.87
N PRO A 433 -15.28 6.58 -9.04
CA PRO A 433 -15.29 8.02 -9.28
C PRO A 433 -13.84 8.48 -9.41
N THR A 434 -13.50 9.19 -10.49
CA THR A 434 -12.16 9.76 -10.67
C THR A 434 -11.99 10.94 -9.72
N VAL A 435 -11.94 10.66 -8.42
CA VAL A 435 -11.92 11.65 -7.32
C VAL A 435 -10.80 12.65 -7.57
N MET A 436 -9.60 12.18 -7.91
CA MET A 436 -8.48 13.07 -8.21
C MET A 436 -8.76 13.97 -9.43
N ALA A 437 -9.36 13.44 -10.51
CA ALA A 437 -9.70 14.25 -11.68
C ALA A 437 -10.83 15.25 -11.39
N CYS A 438 -11.79 14.88 -10.54
CA CYS A 438 -12.86 15.74 -10.06
C CYS A 438 -12.33 16.89 -9.19
N LEU A 439 -11.54 16.58 -8.17
CA LEU A 439 -10.89 17.59 -7.31
C LEU A 439 -9.97 18.50 -8.11
N TYR A 440 -9.17 17.94 -9.04
CA TYR A 440 -8.36 18.70 -9.99
C TYR A 440 -9.19 19.71 -10.78
N ARG A 441 -10.37 19.32 -11.28
CA ARG A 441 -11.28 20.24 -11.97
C ARG A 441 -11.71 21.37 -11.06
N TYR A 442 -12.09 21.11 -9.82
CA TYR A 442 -12.46 22.19 -8.90
C TYR A 442 -11.30 23.12 -8.52
N VAL A 443 -10.06 22.61 -8.48
CA VAL A 443 -8.87 23.40 -8.15
C VAL A 443 -8.41 24.28 -9.33
N TYR A 444 -8.41 23.75 -10.56
CA TYR A 444 -7.81 24.42 -11.72
C TYR A 444 -8.82 24.91 -12.77
N HIS A 445 -10.02 24.34 -12.82
CA HIS A 445 -11.08 24.67 -13.78
C HIS A 445 -12.25 25.31 -13.04
N ILE A 446 -12.15 26.60 -12.79
CA ILE A 446 -13.25 27.37 -12.17
C ILE A 446 -14.40 27.43 -13.17
N HIS A 447 -15.40 26.59 -12.97
CA HIS A 447 -16.70 26.75 -13.60
C HIS A 447 -17.35 28.01 -13.02
N HIS A 448 -17.26 29.12 -13.74
CA HIS A 448 -18.24 30.20 -13.63
C HIS A 448 -19.50 29.81 -14.38
N ASP A 449 -20.10 28.65 -14.06
CA ASP A 449 -21.48 28.39 -14.47
C ASP A 449 -22.36 29.17 -13.50
N LYS A 450 -23.02 30.19 -14.05
CA LYS A 450 -23.84 31.18 -13.34
C LYS A 450 -25.10 30.58 -12.69
N ASP A 451 -25.28 29.26 -12.75
CA ASP A 451 -26.51 28.57 -12.38
C ASP A 451 -26.46 27.86 -11.02
N GLU A 452 -25.28 27.74 -10.37
CA GLU A 452 -25.19 27.22 -9.00
C GLU A 452 -25.20 28.33 -7.96
N LYS A 453 -26.21 28.28 -7.06
CA LYS A 453 -26.51 29.30 -6.04
C LYS A 453 -25.42 29.48 -4.97
N GLN A 454 -24.33 28.69 -4.99
CA GLN A 454 -23.20 28.83 -4.06
C GLN A 454 -21.87 28.45 -4.74
N PRO A 455 -20.79 29.23 -4.55
CA PRO A 455 -19.48 28.88 -5.07
C PRO A 455 -18.95 27.62 -4.35
N ILE A 456 -18.52 26.62 -5.11
CA ILE A 456 -17.85 25.43 -4.59
C ILE A 456 -16.52 25.85 -3.93
N ARG A 457 -16.28 25.37 -2.71
CA ARG A 457 -15.09 25.69 -1.92
C ARG A 457 -14.45 24.40 -1.41
N ILE A 458 -13.33 24.05 -2.02
CA ILE A 458 -12.45 22.95 -1.58
C ILE A 458 -11.61 23.44 -0.39
N GLY A 459 -11.35 22.57 0.59
CA GLY A 459 -10.55 22.87 1.77
C GLY A 459 -9.11 23.27 1.42
N LYS A 460 -8.52 24.19 2.21
CA LYS A 460 -7.17 24.72 1.96
C LYS A 460 -6.10 23.62 1.89
N GLN A 461 -6.17 22.65 2.81
CA GLN A 461 -5.25 21.50 2.83
C GLN A 461 -5.43 20.63 1.59
N CYS A 462 -6.67 20.31 1.20
CA CYS A 462 -6.89 19.58 -0.05
C CYS A 462 -6.32 20.32 -1.27
N VAL A 463 -6.56 21.63 -1.39
CA VAL A 463 -5.98 22.45 -2.48
C VAL A 463 -4.45 22.35 -2.51
N HIS A 464 -3.79 22.43 -1.35
CA HIS A 464 -2.34 22.31 -1.24
C HIS A 464 -1.85 20.94 -1.76
N HIS A 465 -2.42 19.84 -1.27
CA HIS A 465 -2.03 18.49 -1.68
C HIS A 465 -2.33 18.22 -3.16
N ILE A 466 -3.49 18.67 -3.68
CA ILE A 466 -3.80 18.56 -5.11
C ILE A 466 -2.75 19.29 -5.95
N LYS A 467 -2.36 20.51 -5.58
CA LYS A 467 -1.33 21.27 -6.31
C LYS A 467 0.02 20.57 -6.30
N ARG A 468 0.49 20.14 -5.12
CA ARG A 468 1.74 19.39 -4.94
C ARG A 468 1.78 18.16 -5.85
N VAL A 469 0.73 17.35 -5.78
CA VAL A 469 0.65 16.07 -6.49
C VAL A 469 0.51 16.28 -7.99
N MET A 470 -0.27 17.26 -8.42
CA MET A 470 -0.41 17.57 -9.86
C MET A 470 0.90 18.11 -10.46
N LYS A 471 1.67 18.91 -9.70
CA LYS A 471 3.02 19.33 -10.08
C LYS A 471 3.97 18.15 -10.25
N GLN A 472 3.97 17.20 -9.32
CA GLN A 472 4.79 15.99 -9.40
C GLN A 472 4.40 15.11 -10.60
N ARG A 473 3.09 14.87 -10.80
CA ARG A 473 2.56 14.03 -11.88
C ARG A 473 2.68 14.66 -13.27
N ALA A 474 2.79 15.99 -13.37
CA ALA A 474 2.99 16.68 -14.65
C ALA A 474 4.27 16.27 -15.39
N SER A 475 5.22 15.63 -14.69
CA SER A 475 6.45 15.06 -15.25
C SER A 475 6.22 13.91 -16.24
N SER A 476 5.07 13.23 -16.20
CA SER A 476 4.79 12.11 -17.09
C SER A 476 3.30 11.93 -17.33
N VAL A 477 2.93 11.71 -18.60
CA VAL A 477 1.53 11.40 -18.95
C VAL A 477 1.04 10.12 -18.26
N GLU A 478 1.94 9.15 -17.98
CA GLU A 478 1.58 7.90 -17.30
C GLU A 478 1.02 8.11 -15.88
N LEU A 479 1.44 9.20 -15.23
CA LEU A 479 1.00 9.61 -13.89
C LEU A 479 -0.27 10.48 -13.93
N LEU A 480 -0.82 10.73 -15.11
CA LEU A 480 -2.06 11.48 -15.35
C LEU A 480 -3.12 10.56 -15.99
N PRO A 481 -3.82 9.69 -15.21
CA PRO A 481 -4.75 8.71 -15.78
C PRO A 481 -5.85 9.32 -16.66
N PHE A 482 -6.29 10.53 -16.35
CA PHE A 482 -7.30 11.27 -17.12
C PHE A 482 -6.79 11.77 -18.48
N ILE A 483 -5.48 11.72 -18.73
CA ILE A 483 -4.84 11.95 -20.04
C ILE A 483 -4.43 10.63 -20.67
N GLU A 484 -3.72 9.78 -19.93
CA GLU A 484 -3.17 8.52 -20.44
C GLU A 484 -4.25 7.62 -21.06
N ALA A 485 -5.35 7.38 -20.34
CA ALA A 485 -6.41 6.49 -20.80
C ALA A 485 -7.05 6.94 -22.12
N PRO A 486 -7.56 8.18 -22.27
CA PRO A 486 -8.13 8.64 -23.54
C PRO A 486 -7.09 8.85 -24.64
N CYS A 487 -5.81 9.05 -24.32
CA CYS A 487 -4.74 9.32 -25.28
C CYS A 487 -3.89 8.09 -25.65
N MET A 488 -4.19 6.91 -25.14
CA MET A 488 -3.33 5.72 -25.29
C MET A 488 -3.07 5.35 -26.77
N GLN A 489 -4.05 5.54 -27.66
CA GLN A 489 -3.89 5.28 -29.10
C GLN A 489 -3.01 6.34 -29.76
N ASP A 490 -3.26 7.61 -29.45
CA ASP A 490 -2.50 8.74 -29.99
C ASP A 490 -1.04 8.74 -29.51
N LEU A 491 -0.79 8.43 -28.24
CA LEU A 491 0.54 8.25 -27.68
C LEU A 491 1.34 7.18 -28.44
N ALA A 492 0.70 6.04 -28.73
CA ALA A 492 1.33 4.97 -29.51
C ALA A 492 1.61 5.38 -30.96
N LYS A 493 0.69 6.16 -31.56
CA LYS A 493 0.76 6.57 -32.96
C LYS A 493 1.78 7.67 -33.20
N PHE A 494 1.82 8.69 -32.34
CA PHE A 494 2.60 9.91 -32.53
C PHE A 494 3.83 9.99 -31.63
N CYS A 495 3.77 9.47 -30.40
CA CYS A 495 4.73 9.78 -29.33
C CYS A 495 5.60 8.60 -28.88
N SER A 496 5.66 7.54 -29.69
CA SER A 496 6.33 6.27 -29.35
C SER A 496 7.79 6.17 -29.78
N SER A 497 8.33 7.16 -30.50
CA SER A 497 9.73 7.18 -30.94
C SER A 497 10.63 7.89 -29.91
N VAL A 498 11.41 7.09 -29.16
CA VAL A 498 12.41 7.56 -28.18
C VAL A 498 13.48 8.48 -28.79
N GLN A 499 13.66 8.44 -30.12
CA GLN A 499 14.60 9.30 -30.83
C GLN A 499 14.13 10.76 -31.00
N VAL A 500 12.87 11.09 -30.66
CA VAL A 500 12.29 12.42 -30.89
C VAL A 500 11.84 13.11 -29.59
N PHE A 501 11.49 12.35 -28.55
CA PHE A 501 11.04 12.89 -27.26
C PHE A 501 11.69 12.14 -26.11
N ASP A 502 12.33 12.87 -25.19
CA ASP A 502 12.76 12.32 -23.91
C ASP A 502 11.53 11.96 -23.04
N LYS A 503 11.69 11.04 -22.07
CA LYS A 503 10.65 10.77 -21.06
C LYS A 503 10.23 12.09 -20.39
N GLY A 504 8.93 12.35 -20.33
CA GLY A 504 8.35 13.59 -19.79
C GLY A 504 8.01 14.67 -20.83
N TYR A 505 8.22 14.41 -22.13
CA TYR A 505 7.77 15.27 -23.23
C TYR A 505 6.58 14.68 -24.00
N GLU A 506 5.96 13.62 -23.50
CA GLU A 506 4.78 12.99 -24.13
C GLU A 506 3.62 13.98 -24.24
N MET A 507 3.46 14.85 -23.24
CA MET A 507 2.47 15.93 -23.25
C MET A 507 2.74 16.91 -24.39
N SER A 508 3.99 17.36 -24.57
CA SER A 508 4.38 18.24 -25.68
C SER A 508 4.13 17.61 -27.04
N CYS A 509 4.44 16.32 -27.20
CA CYS A 509 4.14 15.58 -28.43
C CYS A 509 2.63 15.56 -28.75
N LEU A 510 1.78 15.30 -27.75
CA LEU A 510 0.33 15.33 -27.93
C LEU A 510 -0.17 16.74 -28.28
N GLN A 511 0.36 17.77 -27.62
CA GLN A 511 0.05 19.18 -27.93
C GLN A 511 0.47 19.59 -29.34
N GLU A 512 1.61 19.09 -29.81
CA GLU A 512 2.08 19.34 -31.17
C GLU A 512 1.14 18.74 -32.22
N ASN A 513 0.62 17.55 -31.94
CA ASN A 513 -0.29 16.79 -32.79
C ASN A 513 -1.78 17.02 -32.50
N TYR A 514 -2.13 18.05 -31.70
CA TYR A 514 -3.48 18.30 -31.15
C TYR A 514 -4.64 18.14 -32.15
N GLN A 515 -4.45 18.62 -33.39
CA GLN A 515 -5.48 18.58 -34.43
C GLN A 515 -5.76 17.16 -34.97
N GLN A 516 -4.78 16.27 -34.88
CA GLN A 516 -4.83 14.90 -35.38
C GLN A 516 -5.24 13.89 -34.30
N LEU A 517 -5.33 14.34 -33.04
CA LEU A 517 -5.75 13.51 -31.91
C LEU A 517 -7.20 13.08 -32.03
N GLU A 518 -7.51 11.92 -31.47
CA GLU A 518 -8.87 11.43 -31.32
C GLU A 518 -9.72 12.39 -30.45
N PRO A 519 -11.06 12.46 -30.61
CA PRO A 519 -11.89 13.44 -29.92
C PRO A 519 -11.75 13.41 -28.39
N GLN A 520 -11.64 12.22 -27.79
CA GLN A 520 -11.50 12.04 -26.35
C GLN A 520 -10.13 12.55 -25.86
N CYS A 521 -9.05 12.14 -26.53
CA CYS A 521 -7.70 12.63 -26.22
C CYS A 521 -7.59 14.15 -26.41
N ARG A 522 -8.13 14.67 -27.52
CA ARG A 522 -8.13 16.09 -27.84
C ARG A 522 -8.83 16.92 -26.75
N ASN A 523 -9.97 16.48 -26.25
CA ASN A 523 -10.66 17.16 -25.14
C ASN A 523 -9.78 17.16 -23.87
N ALA A 524 -9.23 16.01 -23.52
CA ALA A 524 -8.37 15.85 -22.35
C ALA A 524 -7.13 16.77 -22.40
N ILE A 525 -6.42 16.76 -23.54
CA ILE A 525 -5.26 17.61 -23.79
C ILE A 525 -5.64 19.08 -23.84
N GLY A 526 -6.77 19.44 -24.45
CA GLY A 526 -7.22 20.83 -24.50
C GLY A 526 -7.47 21.39 -23.10
N ASN A 527 -8.18 20.65 -22.25
CA ASN A 527 -8.44 21.06 -20.87
C ASN A 527 -7.14 21.16 -20.06
N PHE A 528 -6.23 20.21 -20.19
CA PHE A 528 -4.95 20.26 -19.47
C PHE A 528 -4.05 21.40 -19.97
N THR A 529 -4.02 21.66 -21.28
CA THR A 529 -3.28 22.78 -21.88
C THR A 529 -3.79 24.13 -21.38
N VAL A 530 -5.11 24.30 -21.20
CA VAL A 530 -5.68 25.49 -20.56
C VAL A 530 -5.20 25.63 -19.12
N ALA A 531 -5.13 24.53 -18.35
CA ALA A 531 -4.61 24.59 -16.99
C ALA A 531 -3.11 24.97 -16.97
N GLN A 532 -2.31 24.41 -17.87
CA GLN A 532 -0.88 24.73 -18.01
C GLN A 532 -0.63 26.18 -18.45
N SER A 533 -1.52 26.77 -19.26
CA SER A 533 -1.35 28.15 -19.74
C SER A 533 -1.38 29.18 -18.61
N SER A 534 -2.03 28.83 -17.51
CA SER A 534 -2.18 29.67 -16.32
C SER A 534 -1.35 29.24 -15.12
N ASN A 535 -0.65 28.10 -15.20
CA ASN A 535 0.06 27.51 -14.07
C ASN A 535 1.46 27.03 -14.47
N PHE A 536 2.48 27.80 -14.07
CA PHE A 536 3.90 27.48 -14.32
C PHE A 536 4.27 26.08 -13.81
N GLU A 537 3.82 25.72 -12.60
CA GLU A 537 4.15 24.43 -11.98
C GLU A 537 3.52 23.21 -12.67
N LEU A 538 2.44 23.39 -13.44
CA LEU A 538 1.86 22.30 -14.25
C LEU A 538 2.51 22.17 -15.62
N ASN A 539 3.24 23.20 -16.07
CA ASN A 539 3.98 23.16 -17.31
C ASN A 539 5.37 22.58 -17.07
N TYR A 540 5.44 21.25 -17.03
CA TYR A 540 6.68 20.54 -16.67
C TYR A 540 7.91 20.93 -17.51
N PRO A 541 7.84 21.11 -18.85
CA PRO A 541 8.98 21.60 -19.62
C PRO A 541 9.50 22.98 -19.16
N LEU A 542 8.60 23.92 -18.85
CA LEU A 542 8.97 25.22 -18.29
C LEU A 542 9.51 25.07 -16.86
N LEU A 543 8.85 24.31 -16.01
CA LEU A 543 9.28 24.06 -14.64
C LEU A 543 10.69 23.46 -14.60
N LYS A 544 10.92 22.37 -15.33
CA LYS A 544 12.21 21.66 -15.39
C LYS A 544 13.33 22.57 -15.91
N SER A 545 13.07 23.32 -16.98
CA SER A 545 14.12 24.04 -17.71
C SER A 545 14.37 25.45 -17.17
N CYS A 546 13.34 26.11 -16.63
CA CYS A 546 13.39 27.53 -16.27
C CYS A 546 13.36 27.82 -14.76
N LEU A 547 13.21 26.83 -13.88
CA LEU A 547 13.06 27.08 -12.43
C LEU A 547 14.20 27.91 -11.81
N SER A 548 15.45 27.67 -12.19
CA SER A 548 16.59 28.48 -11.71
C SER A 548 16.49 29.94 -12.16
N ILE A 549 16.15 30.16 -13.44
CA ILE A 549 15.95 31.49 -14.02
C ILE A 549 14.78 32.21 -13.36
N VAL A 550 13.68 31.50 -13.09
CA VAL A 550 12.51 32.06 -12.38
C VAL A 550 12.91 32.56 -11.00
N ARG A 551 13.72 31.79 -10.27
CA ARG A 551 14.21 32.18 -8.93
C ARG A 551 15.12 33.41 -8.95
N GLU A 552 15.79 33.69 -10.07
CA GLU A 552 16.68 34.85 -10.22
C GLU A 552 15.97 36.08 -10.79
N LEU A 553 15.27 35.93 -11.92
CA LEU A 553 14.69 37.04 -12.71
C LEU A 553 13.23 37.32 -12.40
N CYS A 554 12.48 36.34 -11.89
CA CYS A 554 11.05 36.42 -11.64
C CYS A 554 10.73 36.12 -10.16
N SER A 555 11.68 36.40 -9.27
CA SER A 555 11.60 36.06 -7.85
C SER A 555 10.44 36.76 -7.15
N SER A 556 10.13 38.02 -7.51
CA SER A 556 8.99 38.76 -6.99
C SER A 556 7.64 38.12 -7.34
N GLU A 557 7.52 37.56 -8.54
CA GLU A 557 6.32 36.88 -9.00
C GLU A 557 6.23 35.46 -8.43
N TYR A 558 7.37 34.81 -8.19
CA TYR A 558 7.47 33.42 -7.70
C TYR A 558 7.33 33.29 -6.17
N MET A 559 7.92 34.20 -5.39
CA MET A 559 7.95 34.10 -3.92
C MET A 559 6.66 34.56 -3.24
N ASN A 560 5.74 35.20 -3.96
CA ASN A 560 4.39 35.55 -3.46
C ASN A 560 3.44 34.34 -3.29
N ASP A 561 3.93 33.10 -3.49
CA ASP A 561 3.25 31.85 -3.13
C ASP A 561 3.72 31.28 -1.77
N ASN A 562 4.83 31.76 -1.17
CA ASN A 562 5.42 31.22 0.07
C ASN A 562 5.11 32.05 1.34
N ASP A 563 4.31 33.11 1.24
CA ASP A 563 3.93 33.91 2.41
C ASP A 563 2.76 33.21 3.14
N ASP A 564 3.12 32.27 4.01
CA ASP A 564 2.25 31.55 4.96
C ASP A 564 1.67 32.47 6.05
N ASN A 565 1.32 33.72 5.72
CA ASN A 565 0.35 34.47 6.52
C ASN A 565 -1.04 33.93 6.20
N ILE A 566 -1.37 32.84 6.90
CA ILE A 566 -2.65 32.14 6.89
C ILE A 566 -3.72 33.08 7.48
N ASP A 567 -4.15 34.05 6.68
CA ASP A 567 -5.35 34.81 6.98
C ASP A 567 -6.60 34.01 6.55
N ASN A 568 -7.67 34.19 7.33
CA ASN A 568 -8.94 33.47 7.27
C ASN A 568 -9.80 33.75 6.01
N ASP A 569 -9.21 34.19 4.91
CA ASP A 569 -9.96 34.52 3.70
C ASP A 569 -10.04 33.34 2.71
N SER A 570 -11.23 33.18 2.16
CA SER A 570 -11.70 32.10 1.29
C SER A 570 -11.38 32.30 -0.20
N SER A 571 -10.45 33.21 -0.51
CA SER A 571 -10.05 33.63 -1.87
C SER A 571 -8.79 32.93 -2.42
N LEU A 572 -8.26 31.93 -1.70
CA LEU A 572 -6.95 31.29 -1.97
C LEU A 572 -6.83 30.53 -3.30
N THR A 573 -7.94 30.00 -3.85
CA THR A 573 -7.92 29.33 -5.17
C THR A 573 -7.65 30.31 -6.31
N HIS A 574 -8.10 31.56 -6.20
CA HIS A 574 -7.88 32.60 -7.22
C HIS A 574 -6.51 33.29 -7.08
N ARG A 575 -5.97 33.42 -5.86
CA ARG A 575 -4.74 34.19 -5.61
C ARG A 575 -3.47 33.51 -6.14
N SER A 576 -3.34 32.19 -5.93
CA SER A 576 -2.15 31.44 -6.36
C SER A 576 -2.13 31.12 -7.86
N THR A 577 -3.29 30.93 -8.51
CA THR A 577 -3.38 30.86 -9.99
C THR A 577 -3.04 32.21 -10.63
N SER A 578 -3.33 33.33 -9.96
CA SER A 578 -2.96 34.68 -10.42
C SER A 578 -1.45 34.94 -10.38
N ASN A 579 -0.73 34.40 -9.39
CA ASN A 579 0.72 34.59 -9.28
C ASN A 579 1.50 33.66 -10.23
N ASN A 580 1.09 32.41 -10.41
CA ASN A 580 1.69 31.51 -11.40
C ASN A 580 1.57 32.04 -12.84
N ASN A 581 0.46 32.68 -13.17
CA ASN A 581 0.28 33.42 -14.41
C ASN A 581 1.33 34.53 -14.61
N LYS A 582 1.64 35.30 -13.55
CA LYS A 582 2.65 36.38 -13.60
C LYS A 582 4.05 35.84 -13.84
N VAL A 583 4.38 34.65 -13.31
CA VAL A 583 5.67 33.98 -13.55
C VAL A 583 5.85 33.68 -15.04
N ILE A 584 4.83 33.14 -15.70
CA ILE A 584 4.88 32.86 -17.15
C ILE A 584 5.04 34.17 -17.94
N GLU A 585 4.29 35.22 -17.59
CA GLU A 585 4.43 36.54 -18.24
C GLU A 585 5.83 37.15 -18.05
N CYS A 586 6.40 37.00 -16.87
CA CYS A 586 7.76 37.42 -16.58
C CYS A 586 8.78 36.67 -17.44
N LEU A 587 8.64 35.35 -17.58
CA LEU A 587 9.49 34.54 -18.45
C LEU A 587 9.39 34.97 -19.92
N ILE A 588 8.18 35.22 -20.42
CA ILE A 588 7.96 35.71 -21.79
C ILE A 588 8.63 37.07 -22.00
N ARG A 589 8.50 38.00 -21.04
CA ARG A 589 9.14 39.32 -21.10
C ARG A 589 10.66 39.21 -21.14
N HIS A 590 11.23 38.28 -20.38
CA HIS A 590 12.67 38.03 -20.30
C HIS A 590 13.17 36.98 -21.30
N LYS A 591 12.34 36.50 -22.25
CA LYS A 591 12.75 35.49 -23.25
C LYS A 591 14.08 35.84 -23.94
N ASN A 592 14.28 37.13 -24.24
CA ASN A 592 15.48 37.61 -24.93
C ASN A 592 16.64 38.01 -24.01
N HIS A 593 16.47 37.89 -22.69
CA HIS A 593 17.48 38.20 -21.69
C HIS A 593 18.67 37.23 -21.82
N HIS A 594 19.89 37.70 -21.51
CA HIS A 594 21.11 36.92 -21.65
C HIS A 594 21.04 35.58 -20.92
N GLN A 595 20.60 35.57 -19.65
CA GLN A 595 20.51 34.33 -18.85
C GLN A 595 19.53 33.30 -19.44
N VAL A 596 18.43 33.74 -20.06
CA VAL A 596 17.47 32.84 -20.71
C VAL A 596 18.03 32.33 -22.02
N LYS A 597 18.67 33.18 -22.83
CA LYS A 597 19.33 32.77 -24.08
C LYS A 597 20.50 31.81 -23.84
N SER A 598 21.24 31.98 -22.75
CA SER A 598 22.33 31.07 -22.35
C SER A 598 21.81 29.69 -21.95
N ASN A 599 20.56 29.57 -21.46
CA ASN A 599 19.91 28.30 -21.18
C ASN A 599 18.97 27.92 -22.33
N GLN A 600 19.52 27.21 -23.32
CA GLN A 600 18.78 26.83 -24.52
C GLN A 600 17.50 26.02 -24.21
N GLN A 601 17.51 25.17 -23.19
CA GLN A 601 16.34 24.38 -22.80
C GLN A 601 15.20 25.28 -22.32
N CYS A 602 15.50 26.27 -21.47
CA CYS A 602 14.49 27.22 -21.01
C CYS A 602 13.96 28.09 -22.15
N HIS A 603 14.85 28.60 -23.00
CA HIS A 603 14.45 29.41 -24.16
C HIS A 603 13.50 28.64 -25.08
N VAL A 604 13.85 27.40 -25.45
CA VAL A 604 13.02 26.53 -26.29
C VAL A 604 11.69 26.20 -25.60
N ALA A 605 11.68 25.96 -24.29
CA ALA A 605 10.44 25.71 -23.55
C ALA A 605 9.48 26.92 -23.58
N ILE A 606 10.01 28.15 -23.46
CA ILE A 606 9.22 29.39 -23.59
C ILE A 606 8.67 29.52 -25.01
N GLU A 607 9.46 29.23 -26.03
CA GLU A 607 9.00 29.27 -27.43
C GLU A 607 7.92 28.25 -27.71
N HIS A 608 8.12 27.02 -27.28
CA HIS A 608 7.14 25.95 -27.40
C HIS A 608 5.82 26.35 -26.72
N PHE A 609 5.88 26.91 -25.51
CA PHE A 609 4.71 27.43 -24.81
C PHE A 609 3.95 28.50 -25.63
N GLN A 610 4.67 29.49 -26.17
CA GLN A 610 4.06 30.54 -26.99
C GLN A 610 3.42 29.98 -28.26
N ILE A 611 4.06 29.01 -28.92
CA ILE A 611 3.55 28.35 -30.12
C ILE A 611 2.28 27.57 -29.80
N ILE A 612 2.28 26.72 -28.76
CA ILE A 612 1.11 25.93 -28.37
C ILE A 612 -0.07 26.84 -28.05
N ASN A 613 0.12 27.89 -27.22
CA ASN A 613 -0.96 28.83 -26.89
C ASN A 613 -1.47 29.65 -28.09
N GLY A 614 -0.67 29.80 -29.15
CA GLY A 614 -1.09 30.45 -30.39
C GLY A 614 -1.95 29.55 -31.30
N LYS A 615 -1.81 28.22 -31.22
CA LYS A 615 -2.51 27.26 -32.08
C LYS A 615 -4.03 27.25 -31.87
N ASP A 616 -4.50 27.49 -30.66
CA ASP A 616 -5.92 27.57 -30.33
C ASP A 616 -6.18 28.70 -29.34
N PHE A 617 -7.03 29.67 -29.70
CA PHE A 617 -7.31 30.82 -28.85
C PHE A 617 -7.89 30.42 -27.47
N ARG A 618 -8.48 29.21 -27.37
CA ARG A 618 -9.06 28.71 -26.13
C ARG A 618 -8.02 28.31 -25.10
N PHE A 619 -6.77 28.05 -25.51
CA PHE A 619 -5.68 27.69 -24.61
C PHE A 619 -5.21 28.88 -23.77
N ASP A 620 -5.22 30.09 -24.34
CA ASP A 620 -4.97 31.32 -23.61
C ASP A 620 -6.22 31.70 -22.79
N GLN A 621 -6.22 31.35 -21.51
CA GLN A 621 -7.36 31.58 -20.63
C GLN A 621 -7.72 33.06 -20.50
N LYS A 622 -6.72 33.95 -20.42
CA LYS A 622 -6.94 35.39 -20.31
C LYS A 622 -7.58 35.94 -21.58
N PHE A 623 -7.04 35.57 -22.74
CA PHE A 623 -7.60 35.97 -24.03
C PHE A 623 -9.02 35.42 -24.22
N LYS A 624 -9.24 34.14 -23.94
CA LYS A 624 -10.55 33.50 -24.02
C LYS A 624 -11.57 34.19 -23.12
N GLN A 625 -11.20 34.57 -21.89
CA GLN A 625 -12.11 35.25 -20.96
C GLN A 625 -12.38 36.69 -21.38
N ALA A 626 -11.34 37.44 -21.76
CA ALA A 626 -11.46 38.84 -22.16
C ALA A 626 -12.28 39.02 -23.43
N CYS A 627 -12.04 38.19 -24.45
CA CYS A 627 -12.67 38.31 -25.76
C CYS A 627 -13.93 37.42 -25.93
N LYS A 628 -14.40 36.73 -24.87
CA LYS A 628 -15.47 35.72 -24.98
C LYS A 628 -16.72 36.22 -25.68
N THR A 629 -17.20 37.39 -25.27
CA THR A 629 -18.42 38.03 -25.79
C THR A 629 -18.23 38.51 -27.22
N ASP A 630 -17.10 39.15 -27.51
CA ASP A 630 -16.83 39.72 -28.82
C ASP A 630 -16.63 38.63 -29.88
N ILE A 631 -15.93 37.54 -29.54
CA ILE A 631 -15.79 36.37 -30.40
C ILE A 631 -17.17 35.79 -30.72
N LYS A 632 -18.01 35.58 -29.70
CA LYS A 632 -19.35 34.99 -29.90
C LYS A 632 -20.25 35.84 -30.81
N ASN A 633 -20.10 37.15 -30.76
CA ASN A 633 -20.94 38.08 -31.50
C ASN A 633 -20.43 38.38 -32.91
N ASN A 634 -19.10 38.35 -33.12
CA ASN A 634 -18.48 38.91 -34.31
C ASN A 634 -17.67 37.89 -35.14
N CYS A 635 -17.31 36.72 -34.58
CA CYS A 635 -16.39 35.79 -35.21
C CYS A 635 -16.92 34.35 -35.21
N ASP A 636 -17.15 33.80 -36.40
CA ASP A 636 -17.60 32.41 -36.57
C ASP A 636 -16.45 31.47 -36.96
N ASN A 637 -16.41 30.30 -36.31
CA ASN A 637 -15.54 29.16 -36.67
C ASN A 637 -14.02 29.42 -36.68
N LEU A 638 -13.54 30.45 -35.99
CA LEU A 638 -12.11 30.72 -35.84
C LEU A 638 -11.47 29.81 -34.79
N ARG A 639 -10.21 29.43 -35.04
CA ARG A 639 -9.46 28.51 -34.15
C ARG A 639 -8.19 29.13 -33.61
N THR A 640 -7.34 29.73 -34.44
CA THR A 640 -6.06 30.26 -33.96
C THR A 640 -6.27 31.61 -33.28
N LYS A 641 -5.37 31.96 -32.34
CA LYS A 641 -5.39 33.27 -31.70
C LYS A 641 -5.21 34.40 -32.73
N TYR A 642 -4.37 34.18 -33.74
CA TYR A 642 -4.12 35.13 -34.82
C TYR A 642 -5.39 35.44 -35.62
N ASP A 643 -6.14 34.41 -36.03
CA ASP A 643 -7.37 34.61 -36.81
C ASP A 643 -8.41 35.40 -36.01
N VAL A 644 -8.53 35.09 -34.71
CA VAL A 644 -9.45 35.81 -33.83
C VAL A 644 -9.05 37.27 -33.67
N VAL A 645 -7.76 37.55 -33.47
CA VAL A 645 -7.27 38.94 -33.40
C VAL A 645 -7.58 39.68 -34.70
N ASN A 646 -7.36 39.06 -35.86
CA ASN A 646 -7.67 39.68 -37.16
C ASN A 646 -9.17 39.89 -37.40
N CYS A 647 -10.03 39.05 -36.82
CA CYS A 647 -11.48 39.21 -36.91
C CYS A 647 -12.01 40.33 -35.99
N LEU A 648 -11.35 40.54 -34.84
CA LEU A 648 -11.72 41.56 -33.86
C LEU A 648 -11.02 42.91 -34.09
N SER A 649 -10.03 42.96 -34.98
CA SER A 649 -9.35 44.18 -35.43
C SER A 649 -10.09 44.80 -36.61
#